data_AF-A0A5C8JDR8-F1
#
_entry.id   AF-A0A5C8JDR8-F1
#
_cell.length_a   1.000
_cell.length_b   1.000
_cell.length_c   1.000
_cell.angle_alpha   90.00
_cell.angle_beta   90.00
_cell.angle_gamma   90.00
#
_symmetry.space_group_name_H-M   'P 1'
#
loop_
_entity.id
_entity.type
_entity.pdbx_description
1 polymer ?
#
loop_
_entity_poly.entity_id
_entity_poly.type
_entity_poly.pdbx_seq_one_letter_code
_entity_poly.pdbx_strand_id
1 'polypeptide(L)'
;MSNVAVVAVGGNALTRADQPGTAEQIESNAAQMASGISNLCEAGWSVVVVHGNGPQVGHLAIQQEGSVDLVPPQPLYSLNAMSQGQLGSVLVRAIDTIRGPGTAVGLISHMVVDPHDPAFRTPTKPIGPFFTETEAAAMAERRGWEMRQDAGRGFRRMVPSPHPTEMLELSAVTPLLAAGKVVLAAGGGGVAVARDDQGRYHGVDAVIDKDSAAARLAGSLKATMMILVTGVDAVMVDYGTPRARAVHELSLAQAERYLAEGQFPAGSMGPKIRAATDFVRESGGTTVITSAERMLEALDPQKPCRHAHRSRASNERRSNEHRMSTHDNLARVRVVRDTYLDSLRLLVATSVMAEQGGVTWAGAVMATPSGRENLEAEGFGAESVGQAGANDLVLAVRAGDEAAAEAALAAGEQAAFEDARAESGEAAAAAPRTVSGAVAQMPDASVAIVSVPGGYAALEAHHALSQGLHVLLFSDNVSLDEEAELKKRGNELGLLVMGPGAGTAVISGTGLGFANAVRRGPVGVVAAAGTGAQEVSALLDRWGVGVSHVIGVGGRDLSEAIGGRMAKAAVRALDEDPETEVILLVSKPPSEAVAHSVLEECGSTPAVAAFLGLSEMEPPSGVRMARTLEEGALTAARLAGKTPPATSEGLRAQVEERLGALGDERRTVRGYYSGGTLCYEAQVIINELLGEVYSNEPLLPGNTVPAPPGANVLLDLGAEEYTVGRPHPMIDPGNRIQILRQEARDPEVAVVLLDVVLGYGSHEDPAGQLAPVLGEIMADGGPQVVAYVLGSDTDPQGYARQRATLEGIGCLVTETAARAAYTAAAIASRRPELTESHR
;
A
#
# COMPACT_ATOMS: atom_id res chain seq x y z
N MET A 1 -24.56 33.51 32.28
CA MET A 1 -25.19 32.42 31.50
C MET A 1 -24.16 31.97 30.49
N SER A 2 -23.86 30.68 30.43
CA SER A 2 -22.86 30.15 29.49
C SER A 2 -23.31 30.41 28.06
N ASN A 3 -22.43 30.96 27.22
CA ASN A 3 -22.68 31.14 25.80
C ASN A 3 -22.60 29.74 25.14
N VAL A 4 -23.76 29.11 24.92
CA VAL A 4 -23.83 27.78 24.31
C VAL A 4 -23.91 27.92 22.80
N ALA A 5 -23.04 27.20 22.10
CA ALA A 5 -23.05 27.06 20.65
C ALA A 5 -23.36 25.62 20.26
N VAL A 6 -24.34 25.42 19.37
CA VAL A 6 -24.59 24.13 18.72
C VAL A 6 -23.96 24.13 17.32
N VAL A 7 -23.04 23.21 17.08
CA VAL A 7 -22.28 23.10 15.82
C VAL A 7 -22.75 21.86 15.06
N ALA A 8 -23.40 22.06 13.92
CA ALA A 8 -23.85 20.99 13.04
C ALA A 8 -22.83 20.73 11.92
N VAL A 9 -22.15 19.59 11.98
CA VAL A 9 -21.13 19.15 11.03
C VAL A 9 -21.75 18.20 10.00
N GLY A 10 -21.52 18.45 8.70
CA GLY A 10 -22.02 17.58 7.64
C GLY A 10 -21.37 16.20 7.61
N GLY A 11 -22.11 15.18 7.15
CA GLY A 11 -21.51 13.87 6.85
C GLY A 11 -20.38 13.97 5.81
N ASN A 12 -20.52 14.90 4.85
CA ASN A 12 -19.49 15.20 3.86
C ASN A 12 -18.25 15.89 4.42
N ALA A 13 -18.32 16.37 5.67
CA ALA A 13 -17.18 16.94 6.37
C ALA A 13 -16.35 15.85 7.08
N LEU A 14 -16.89 14.63 7.23
CA LEU A 14 -16.18 13.45 7.75
C LEU A 14 -15.79 12.48 6.62
N THR A 15 -16.56 12.44 5.53
CA THR A 15 -16.23 11.70 4.30
C THR A 15 -16.57 12.56 3.10
N ARG A 16 -15.57 13.15 2.44
CA ARG A 16 -15.80 14.05 1.30
C ARG A 16 -16.36 13.28 0.09
N ALA A 17 -17.03 13.98 -0.83
CA ALA A 17 -17.76 13.34 -1.93
C ALA A 17 -16.86 12.61 -2.95
N ASP A 18 -15.57 12.96 -2.97
CA ASP A 18 -14.48 12.40 -3.78
C ASP A 18 -13.67 11.35 -3.01
N GLN A 19 -13.99 11.09 -1.74
CA GLN A 19 -13.27 10.16 -0.89
C GLN A 19 -14.03 8.83 -0.73
N PRO A 20 -13.33 7.68 -0.73
CA PRO A 20 -13.93 6.38 -0.44
C PRO A 20 -14.40 6.26 1.03
N GLY A 21 -13.89 7.10 1.93
CA GLY A 21 -14.29 7.10 3.34
C GLY A 21 -13.57 6.02 4.17
N THR A 22 -12.27 5.85 3.94
CA THR A 22 -11.43 4.96 4.77
C THR A 22 -11.31 5.48 6.20
N ALA A 23 -10.90 4.62 7.13
CA ALA A 23 -10.71 5.01 8.53
C ALA A 23 -9.75 6.20 8.66
N GLU A 24 -8.59 6.15 7.98
CA GLU A 24 -7.59 7.23 7.95
C GLU A 24 -8.15 8.55 7.43
N GLN A 25 -8.97 8.51 6.37
CA GLN A 25 -9.61 9.71 5.83
C GLN A 25 -10.62 10.31 6.80
N ILE A 26 -11.42 9.47 7.46
CA ILE A 26 -12.39 9.91 8.47
C ILE A 26 -11.64 10.52 9.67
N GLU A 27 -10.53 9.93 10.10
CA GLU A 27 -9.68 10.46 11.18
C GLU A 27 -9.04 11.81 10.80
N SER A 28 -8.46 11.93 9.60
CA SER A 28 -7.86 13.18 9.10
C SER A 28 -8.89 14.32 8.99
N ASN A 29 -10.08 14.01 8.45
CA ASN A 29 -11.17 14.98 8.36
C ASN A 29 -11.69 15.38 9.76
N ALA A 30 -11.77 14.44 10.71
CA ALA A 30 -12.17 14.73 12.08
C ALA A 30 -11.15 15.64 12.80
N ALA A 31 -9.86 15.48 12.54
CA ALA A 31 -8.82 16.36 13.08
C ALA A 31 -9.02 17.83 12.65
N GLN A 32 -9.39 18.07 11.39
CA GLN A 32 -9.69 19.43 10.90
C GLN A 32 -10.91 20.04 11.62
N MET A 33 -11.95 19.25 11.85
CA MET A 33 -13.14 19.70 12.60
C MET A 33 -12.81 20.01 14.07
N ALA A 34 -11.97 19.18 14.69
CA ALA A 34 -11.56 19.34 16.08
C ALA A 34 -10.83 20.67 16.33
N SER A 35 -10.00 21.14 15.38
CA SER A 35 -9.35 22.45 15.49
C SER A 35 -10.36 23.60 15.55
N GLY A 36 -11.37 23.60 14.66
CA GLY A 36 -12.41 24.63 14.67
C GLY A 36 -13.26 24.60 15.94
N ILE A 37 -13.55 23.40 16.47
CA ILE A 37 -14.25 23.23 17.75
C ILE A 37 -13.39 23.74 18.92
N SER A 38 -12.08 23.48 18.93
CA SER A 38 -11.19 23.99 19.98
C SER A 38 -11.17 25.52 20.02
N ASN A 39 -11.10 26.15 18.85
CA ASN A 39 -11.12 27.61 18.72
C ASN A 39 -12.39 28.24 19.32
N LEU A 40 -13.56 27.61 19.13
CA LEU A 40 -14.81 28.06 19.75
C LEU A 40 -14.74 27.98 21.27
N CYS A 41 -14.24 26.87 21.80
CA CYS A 41 -14.08 26.68 23.24
C CYS A 41 -13.09 27.70 23.85
N GLU A 42 -11.99 28.01 23.15
CA GLU A 42 -11.02 29.04 23.56
C GLU A 42 -11.63 30.46 23.55
N ALA A 43 -12.55 30.72 22.62
CA ALA A 43 -13.35 31.94 22.60
C ALA A 43 -14.44 31.99 23.69
N GLY A 44 -14.50 30.99 24.58
CA GLY A 44 -15.38 30.96 25.75
C GLY A 44 -16.76 30.35 25.51
N TRP A 45 -16.96 29.65 24.38
CA TRP A 45 -18.22 28.96 24.09
C TRP A 45 -18.29 27.58 24.75
N SER A 46 -19.45 27.23 25.29
CA SER A 46 -19.79 25.84 25.63
C SER A 46 -20.35 25.15 24.38
N VAL A 47 -19.64 24.17 23.86
CA VAL A 47 -19.92 23.61 22.52
C VAL A 47 -20.62 22.26 22.60
N VAL A 48 -21.73 22.15 21.85
CA VAL A 48 -22.37 20.88 21.51
C VAL A 48 -22.20 20.62 20.04
N VAL A 49 -21.74 19.42 19.68
CA VAL A 49 -21.50 19.02 18.28
C VAL A 49 -22.55 18.02 17.85
N VAL A 50 -23.25 18.34 16.77
CA VAL A 50 -24.13 17.43 16.03
C VAL A 50 -23.41 17.07 14.74
N HIS A 51 -23.26 15.79 14.42
CA HIS A 51 -22.63 15.38 13.16
C HIS A 51 -23.62 14.63 12.26
N GLY A 52 -23.41 14.70 10.95
CA GLY A 52 -24.09 13.82 10.00
C GLY A 52 -23.44 12.44 9.94
N ASN A 53 -24.16 11.47 9.38
CA ASN A 53 -23.68 10.09 9.18
C ASN A 53 -24.11 9.52 7.82
N GLY A 54 -24.55 10.35 6.87
CA GLY A 54 -25.21 9.90 5.63
C GLY A 54 -24.44 8.83 4.84
N PRO A 55 -23.13 9.02 4.57
CA PRO A 55 -22.29 7.98 3.98
C PRO A 55 -22.19 6.73 4.87
N GLN A 56 -21.92 6.90 6.17
CA GLN A 56 -21.64 5.81 7.11
C GLN A 56 -22.87 4.92 7.35
N VAL A 57 -24.04 5.51 7.62
CA VAL A 57 -25.29 4.76 7.81
C VAL A 57 -25.70 4.04 6.51
N GLY A 58 -25.36 4.63 5.36
CA GLY A 58 -25.56 4.00 4.07
C GLY A 58 -24.63 2.81 3.82
N HIS A 59 -23.34 2.93 4.17
CA HIS A 59 -22.38 1.82 4.10
C HIS A 59 -22.76 0.70 5.08
N LEU A 60 -23.13 1.04 6.31
CA LEU A 60 -23.63 0.07 7.29
C LEU A 60 -24.87 -0.66 6.76
N ALA A 61 -25.81 0.04 6.11
CA ALA A 61 -26.98 -0.58 5.50
C ALA A 61 -26.59 -1.57 4.39
N ILE A 62 -25.62 -1.22 3.54
CA ILE A 62 -25.09 -2.14 2.52
C ILE A 62 -24.42 -3.36 3.16
N GLN A 63 -23.65 -3.16 4.24
CA GLN A 63 -22.97 -4.24 4.95
C GLN A 63 -23.96 -5.22 5.60
N GLN A 64 -25.02 -4.72 6.26
CA GLN A 64 -26.08 -5.58 6.81
C GLN A 64 -26.73 -6.45 5.72
N GLU A 65 -26.82 -5.92 4.51
CA GLU A 65 -27.47 -6.61 3.40
C GLU A 65 -26.51 -7.55 2.66
N GLY A 66 -25.21 -7.24 2.60
CA GLY A 66 -24.20 -8.13 2.03
C GLY A 66 -23.91 -9.36 2.90
N SER A 67 -24.30 -9.32 4.18
CA SER A 67 -24.16 -10.42 5.13
C SER A 67 -25.48 -11.06 5.53
N VAL A 68 -26.61 -10.70 4.91
CA VAL A 68 -27.97 -11.16 5.30
C VAL A 68 -28.11 -12.69 5.34
N ASP A 69 -27.40 -13.40 4.46
CA ASP A 69 -27.41 -14.87 4.38
C ASP A 69 -26.51 -15.53 5.45
N LEU A 70 -25.70 -14.73 6.15
CA LEU A 70 -24.77 -15.17 7.21
C LEU A 70 -25.22 -14.69 8.59
N VAL A 71 -25.75 -13.47 8.69
CA VAL A 71 -26.12 -12.78 9.93
C VAL A 71 -27.38 -11.93 9.72
N PRO A 72 -28.37 -11.97 10.64
CA PRO A 72 -29.58 -11.15 10.52
C PRO A 72 -29.31 -9.64 10.47
N PRO A 73 -29.93 -8.90 9.53
CA PRO A 73 -29.68 -7.49 9.34
C PRO A 73 -30.29 -6.65 10.46
N GLN A 74 -29.57 -5.62 10.89
CA GLN A 74 -30.05 -4.67 11.88
C GLN A 74 -30.86 -3.52 11.26
N PRO A 75 -31.89 -3.02 11.96
CA PRO A 75 -32.75 -1.93 11.48
C PRO A 75 -32.04 -0.59 11.44
N LEU A 76 -32.57 0.37 10.68
CA LEU A 76 -31.92 1.64 10.36
C LEU A 76 -31.66 2.50 11.60
N TYR A 77 -32.54 2.46 12.60
CA TYR A 77 -32.33 3.14 13.87
C TYR A 77 -31.13 2.56 14.65
N SER A 78 -30.91 1.25 14.58
CA SER A 78 -29.73 0.60 15.18
C SER A 78 -28.45 0.97 14.43
N LEU A 79 -28.50 1.06 13.09
CA LEU A 79 -27.35 1.51 12.29
C LEU A 79 -26.98 2.95 12.60
N ASN A 80 -27.97 3.80 12.87
CA ASN A 80 -27.72 5.15 13.37
C ASN A 80 -26.95 5.09 14.70
N ALA A 81 -27.40 4.29 15.68
CA ALA A 81 -26.70 4.12 16.95
C ALA A 81 -25.24 3.64 16.77
N MET A 82 -25.00 2.67 15.88
CA MET A 82 -23.64 2.21 15.53
C MET A 82 -22.78 3.36 15.00
N SER A 83 -23.32 4.15 14.05
CA SER A 83 -22.60 5.28 13.47
C SER A 83 -22.33 6.41 14.47
N GLN A 84 -23.19 6.60 15.48
CA GLN A 84 -22.93 7.53 16.58
C GLN A 84 -21.75 7.07 17.44
N GLY A 85 -21.66 5.77 17.75
CA GLY A 85 -20.51 5.22 18.47
C GLY A 85 -19.21 5.36 17.68
N GLN A 86 -19.25 5.02 16.39
CA GLN A 86 -18.09 5.11 15.49
C GLN A 86 -17.59 6.55 15.34
N LEU A 87 -18.43 7.45 14.82
CA LEU A 87 -18.03 8.82 14.52
C LEU A 87 -17.83 9.64 15.79
N GLY A 88 -18.61 9.38 16.84
CA GLY A 88 -18.43 9.97 18.15
C GLY A 88 -17.06 9.63 18.74
N SER A 89 -16.62 8.37 18.64
CA SER A 89 -15.29 7.96 19.10
C SER A 89 -14.17 8.71 18.36
N VAL A 90 -14.25 8.78 17.03
CA VAL A 90 -13.24 9.45 16.21
C VAL A 90 -13.17 10.95 16.53
N LEU A 91 -14.30 11.63 16.60
CA LEU A 91 -14.34 13.07 16.92
C LEU A 91 -13.92 13.36 18.36
N VAL A 92 -14.29 12.52 19.34
CA VAL A 92 -13.82 12.65 20.72
C VAL A 92 -12.29 12.55 20.80
N ARG A 93 -11.70 11.53 20.17
CA ARG A 93 -10.23 11.35 20.11
C ARG A 93 -9.55 12.56 19.45
N ALA A 94 -10.11 13.07 18.35
CA ALA A 94 -9.57 14.21 17.65
C ALA A 94 -9.60 15.49 18.51
N ILE A 95 -10.70 15.75 19.23
CA ILE A 95 -10.81 16.90 20.13
C ILE A 95 -9.88 16.74 21.33
N ASP A 96 -9.83 15.56 21.95
CA ASP A 96 -8.97 15.28 23.09
C ASP A 96 -7.48 15.36 22.75
N THR A 97 -7.10 15.07 21.51
CA THR A 97 -5.71 15.26 21.04
C THR A 97 -5.28 16.73 21.13
N ILE A 98 -6.21 17.67 20.89
CA ILE A 98 -5.93 19.11 20.92
C ILE A 98 -6.11 19.68 22.34
N ARG A 99 -7.17 19.26 23.03
CA ARG A 99 -7.63 19.90 24.27
C ARG A 99 -7.23 19.14 25.54
N GLY A 100 -6.72 17.92 25.41
CA GLY A 100 -6.36 17.02 26.49
C GLY A 100 -7.40 15.89 26.69
N PRO A 101 -6.98 14.76 27.28
CA PRO A 101 -7.85 13.59 27.45
C PRO A 101 -9.06 13.88 28.35
N GLY A 102 -10.23 13.37 27.94
CA GLY A 102 -11.48 13.49 28.68
C GLY A 102 -12.13 14.86 28.58
N THR A 103 -11.80 15.67 27.58
CA THR A 103 -12.41 16.99 27.36
C THR A 103 -13.64 16.93 26.47
N ALA A 104 -13.75 15.91 25.61
CA ALA A 104 -14.93 15.61 24.81
C ALA A 104 -15.66 14.36 25.32
N VAL A 105 -17.00 14.33 25.14
CA VAL A 105 -17.85 13.19 25.50
C VAL A 105 -18.85 12.92 24.38
N GLY A 106 -18.86 11.70 23.87
CA GLY A 106 -19.85 11.22 22.90
C GLY A 106 -21.04 10.55 23.57
N LEU A 107 -22.25 10.96 23.20
CA LEU A 107 -23.50 10.37 23.68
C LEU A 107 -24.22 9.64 22.55
N ILE A 108 -24.61 8.40 22.81
CA ILE A 108 -25.70 7.78 22.04
C ILE A 108 -26.98 8.50 22.42
N SER A 109 -27.69 9.02 21.44
CA SER A 109 -28.79 9.97 21.64
C SER A 109 -30.02 9.59 20.82
N HIS A 110 -31.18 9.67 21.46
CA HIS A 110 -32.48 9.32 20.91
C HIS A 110 -33.33 10.56 20.70
N MET A 111 -33.93 10.63 19.51
CA MET A 111 -34.77 11.75 19.08
C MET A 111 -36.18 11.22 18.81
N VAL A 112 -37.14 11.76 19.56
CA VAL A 112 -38.56 11.42 19.43
C VAL A 112 -39.10 12.00 18.13
N VAL A 113 -39.88 11.21 17.40
CA VAL A 113 -40.55 11.59 16.15
C VAL A 113 -42.03 11.20 16.21
N ASP A 114 -42.88 11.91 15.46
CA ASP A 114 -44.29 11.55 15.33
C ASP A 114 -44.45 10.36 14.37
N PRO A 115 -45.02 9.22 14.79
CA PRO A 115 -45.28 8.08 13.90
C PRO A 115 -46.24 8.39 12.75
N HIS A 116 -46.99 9.50 12.82
CA HIS A 116 -47.89 9.96 11.76
C HIS A 116 -47.28 11.04 10.86
N ASP A 117 -45.99 11.33 10.99
CA ASP A 117 -45.30 12.31 10.16
C ASP A 117 -45.46 11.97 8.66
N PRO A 118 -45.88 12.92 7.80
CA PRO A 118 -46.01 12.70 6.36
C PRO A 118 -44.76 12.13 5.67
N ALA A 119 -43.56 12.34 6.23
CA ALA A 119 -42.30 11.82 5.71
C ALA A 119 -42.25 10.29 5.65
N PHE A 120 -43.05 9.57 6.45
CA PHE A 120 -43.17 8.11 6.38
C PHE A 120 -43.92 7.65 5.14
N ARG A 121 -44.83 8.47 4.60
CA ARG A 121 -45.58 8.16 3.36
C ARG A 121 -44.83 8.62 2.12
N THR A 122 -43.96 9.62 2.24
CA THR A 122 -43.18 10.15 1.12
C THR A 122 -41.72 10.34 1.54
N PRO A 123 -40.92 9.27 1.50
CA PRO A 123 -39.48 9.32 1.74
C PRO A 123 -38.79 10.30 0.79
N THR A 124 -37.98 11.21 1.33
CA THR A 124 -37.24 12.22 0.54
C THR A 124 -35.76 12.28 0.87
N LYS A 125 -35.32 11.63 1.95
CA LYS A 125 -33.94 11.76 2.41
C LYS A 125 -33.07 10.69 1.77
N PRO A 126 -32.07 11.07 0.97
CA PRO A 126 -31.21 10.08 0.36
C PRO A 126 -30.15 9.61 1.35
N ILE A 127 -29.88 8.30 1.37
CA ILE A 127 -28.79 7.65 2.12
C ILE A 127 -27.98 6.71 1.21
N GLY A 128 -26.75 6.37 1.62
CA GLY A 128 -25.89 5.46 0.85
C GLY A 128 -25.34 6.03 -0.46
N PRO A 129 -24.61 5.18 -1.21
CA PRO A 129 -23.91 5.56 -2.43
C PRO A 129 -24.87 5.85 -3.58
N PHE A 130 -24.33 6.39 -4.68
CA PHE A 130 -25.07 6.57 -5.92
C PHE A 130 -25.11 5.25 -6.70
N PHE A 131 -26.26 4.96 -7.30
CA PHE A 131 -26.52 3.82 -8.17
C PHE A 131 -26.78 4.32 -9.59
N THR A 132 -26.38 3.53 -10.58
CA THR A 132 -26.86 3.69 -11.96
C THR A 132 -28.36 3.38 -12.04
N GLU A 133 -29.01 3.78 -13.13
CA GLU A 133 -30.44 3.49 -13.34
C GLU A 133 -30.72 1.97 -13.31
N THR A 134 -29.86 1.18 -13.93
CA THR A 134 -29.97 -0.29 -13.97
C THR A 134 -29.81 -0.91 -12.58
N GLU A 135 -28.82 -0.45 -11.81
CA GLU A 135 -28.61 -0.94 -10.44
C GLU A 135 -29.76 -0.51 -9.52
N ALA A 136 -30.25 0.73 -9.66
CA ALA A 136 -31.36 1.24 -8.89
C ALA A 136 -32.66 0.46 -9.16
N ALA A 137 -32.93 0.14 -10.43
CA ALA A 137 -34.06 -0.73 -10.81
C ALA A 137 -33.92 -2.11 -10.17
N ALA A 138 -32.72 -2.70 -10.22
CA ALA A 138 -32.44 -3.98 -9.59
C ALA A 138 -32.59 -3.96 -8.06
N MET A 139 -32.18 -2.87 -7.40
CA MET A 139 -32.35 -2.70 -5.96
C MET A 139 -33.81 -2.47 -5.58
N ALA A 140 -34.57 -1.73 -6.38
CA ALA A 140 -36.01 -1.55 -6.18
C ALA A 140 -36.76 -2.89 -6.33
N GLU A 141 -36.45 -3.68 -7.34
CA GLU A 141 -37.10 -4.98 -7.60
C GLU A 141 -36.72 -6.06 -6.57
N ARG A 142 -35.42 -6.22 -6.29
CA ARG A 142 -34.94 -7.27 -5.38
C ARG A 142 -35.17 -6.93 -3.91
N ARG A 143 -35.12 -5.65 -3.55
CA ARG A 143 -35.02 -5.21 -2.14
C ARG A 143 -36.15 -4.27 -1.70
N GLY A 144 -37.07 -3.91 -2.59
CA GLY A 144 -38.18 -3.02 -2.28
C GLY A 144 -37.76 -1.59 -1.90
N TRP A 145 -36.54 -1.20 -2.26
CA TRP A 145 -36.01 0.12 -1.95
C TRP A 145 -36.71 1.21 -2.77
N GLU A 146 -37.04 2.32 -2.11
CA GLU A 146 -37.48 3.52 -2.82
C GLU A 146 -36.28 4.26 -3.39
N MET A 147 -36.00 4.04 -4.67
CA MET A 147 -34.89 4.66 -5.37
C MET A 147 -35.37 5.91 -6.12
N ARG A 148 -34.67 7.04 -5.96
CA ARG A 148 -34.95 8.25 -6.76
C ARG A 148 -33.65 8.89 -7.23
N GLN A 149 -33.73 9.59 -8.37
CA GLN A 149 -32.60 10.31 -8.94
C GLN A 149 -32.23 11.53 -8.07
N ASP A 150 -30.95 11.68 -7.75
CA ASP A 150 -30.42 12.78 -6.92
C ASP A 150 -29.62 13.74 -7.81
N ALA A 151 -30.26 14.85 -8.20
CA ALA A 151 -29.65 15.98 -8.91
C ALA A 151 -28.78 15.63 -10.14
N GLY A 152 -29.17 14.60 -10.90
CA GLY A 152 -28.45 14.17 -12.11
C GLY A 152 -27.14 13.42 -11.85
N ARG A 153 -26.82 13.10 -10.59
CA ARG A 153 -25.58 12.42 -10.17
C ARG A 153 -25.72 10.90 -10.03
N GLY A 154 -26.92 10.37 -10.28
CA GLY A 154 -27.27 8.96 -10.09
C GLY A 154 -28.53 8.80 -9.22
N PHE A 155 -28.85 7.57 -8.86
CA PHE A 155 -29.99 7.19 -8.02
C PHE A 155 -29.54 6.91 -6.58
N ARG A 156 -30.36 7.22 -5.59
CA ARG A 156 -30.07 6.91 -4.18
C ARG A 156 -31.30 6.38 -3.46
N ARG A 157 -31.06 5.59 -2.42
CA ARG A 157 -32.10 5.06 -1.52
C ARG A 157 -32.71 6.19 -0.72
N MET A 158 -34.01 6.37 -0.85
CA MET A 158 -34.79 7.35 -0.10
C MET A 158 -35.34 6.70 1.18
N VAL A 159 -35.18 7.38 2.30
CA VAL A 159 -35.72 6.97 3.61
C VAL A 159 -36.56 8.09 4.23
N PRO A 160 -37.50 7.74 5.13
CA PRO A 160 -38.26 8.74 5.89
C PRO A 160 -37.32 9.64 6.68
N SER A 161 -37.66 10.93 6.72
CA SER A 161 -36.95 11.94 7.53
C SER A 161 -37.94 12.85 8.25
N PRO A 162 -38.59 12.32 9.31
CA PRO A 162 -39.58 13.04 10.08
C PRO A 162 -38.94 14.15 10.92
N HIS A 163 -39.75 15.11 11.34
CA HIS A 163 -39.29 16.19 12.20
C HIS A 163 -39.06 15.70 13.65
N PRO A 164 -37.94 16.05 14.29
CA PRO A 164 -37.68 15.66 15.68
C PRO A 164 -38.43 16.56 16.66
N THR A 165 -39.09 15.96 17.64
CA THR A 165 -39.87 16.67 18.67
C THR A 165 -39.15 16.78 20.00
N GLU A 166 -38.29 15.84 20.39
CA GLU A 166 -37.63 15.84 21.69
C GLU A 166 -36.33 15.02 21.66
N MET A 167 -35.31 15.40 22.45
CA MET A 167 -34.14 14.56 22.73
C MET A 167 -34.24 13.99 24.14
N LEU A 168 -34.16 12.67 24.29
CA LEU A 168 -34.35 12.02 25.59
C LEU A 168 -33.19 12.30 26.57
N GLU A 169 -31.96 12.35 26.08
CA GLU A 169 -30.75 12.50 26.91
C GLU A 169 -30.41 13.97 27.24
N LEU A 170 -31.33 14.91 27.05
CA LEU A 170 -31.08 16.34 27.28
C LEU A 170 -30.64 16.65 28.73
N SER A 171 -31.16 15.90 29.70
CA SER A 171 -30.79 16.04 31.11
C SER A 171 -29.33 15.66 31.40
N ALA A 172 -28.68 14.87 30.53
CA ALA A 172 -27.26 14.53 30.64
C ALA A 172 -26.37 15.59 29.97
N VAL A 173 -26.82 16.22 28.89
CA VAL A 173 -26.05 17.23 28.15
C VAL A 173 -25.77 18.46 29.00
N THR A 174 -26.77 18.95 29.74
CA THR A 174 -26.62 20.20 30.51
C THR A 174 -25.54 20.10 31.61
N PRO A 175 -25.50 19.05 32.46
CA PRO A 175 -24.40 18.87 33.42
C PRO A 175 -23.03 18.70 32.77
N LEU A 176 -22.93 18.01 31.63
CA LEU A 176 -21.65 17.82 30.92
C LEU A 176 -21.09 19.15 30.41
N LEU A 177 -21.94 20.01 29.86
CA LEU A 177 -21.55 21.36 29.46
C LEU A 177 -21.11 22.20 30.67
N ALA A 178 -21.84 22.11 31.79
CA ALA A 178 -21.48 22.79 33.03
C ALA A 178 -20.12 22.32 33.59
N ALA A 179 -19.75 21.06 33.34
CA ALA A 179 -18.45 20.49 33.67
C ALA A 179 -17.34 20.84 32.64
N GLY A 180 -17.63 21.71 31.68
CA GLY A 180 -16.65 22.18 30.68
C GLY A 180 -16.34 21.18 29.58
N LYS A 181 -17.19 20.16 29.37
CA LYS A 181 -17.00 19.17 28.31
C LYS A 181 -17.54 19.69 26.97
N VAL A 182 -16.88 19.30 25.89
CA VAL A 182 -17.48 19.34 24.55
C VAL A 182 -18.38 18.12 24.40
N VAL A 183 -19.66 18.32 24.13
CA VAL A 183 -20.64 17.22 24.08
C VAL A 183 -21.01 16.91 22.64
N LEU A 184 -20.75 15.69 22.18
CA LEU A 184 -21.23 15.20 20.89
C LEU A 184 -22.57 14.51 21.13
N ALA A 185 -23.63 15.02 20.50
CA ALA A 185 -25.00 14.55 20.66
C ALA A 185 -25.77 14.65 19.35
N ALA A 186 -26.89 13.95 19.24
CA ALA A 186 -27.71 13.83 18.04
C ALA A 186 -26.88 13.43 16.79
N GLY A 187 -25.88 12.56 16.95
CA GLY A 187 -25.08 12.07 15.83
C GLY A 187 -25.97 11.38 14.78
N GLY A 188 -25.76 11.67 13.51
CA GLY A 188 -26.65 11.24 12.44
C GLY A 188 -28.06 11.83 12.50
N GLY A 189 -28.27 12.93 13.23
CA GLY A 189 -29.58 13.47 13.56
C GLY A 189 -30.25 12.83 14.77
N GLY A 190 -29.62 11.84 15.40
CA GLY A 190 -30.16 11.08 16.53
C GLY A 190 -30.88 9.79 16.11
N VAL A 191 -30.92 8.81 17.02
CA VAL A 191 -31.67 7.55 16.82
C VAL A 191 -33.16 7.87 16.88
N ALA A 192 -33.88 7.65 15.78
CA ALA A 192 -35.31 7.94 15.72
C ALA A 192 -36.10 6.94 16.59
N VAL A 193 -36.91 7.48 17.51
CA VAL A 193 -37.79 6.71 18.39
C VAL A 193 -39.20 7.29 18.38
N ALA A 194 -40.22 6.45 18.56
CA ALA A 194 -41.60 6.89 18.78
C ALA A 194 -42.10 6.39 20.13
N ARG A 195 -43.07 7.11 20.69
CA ARG A 195 -43.71 6.76 21.95
C ARG A 195 -45.02 6.04 21.68
N ASP A 196 -45.22 4.88 22.30
CA ASP A 196 -46.50 4.16 22.25
C ASP A 196 -47.53 4.74 23.22
N ASP A 197 -48.78 4.27 23.13
CA ASP A 197 -49.90 4.68 23.99
C ASP A 197 -49.66 4.38 25.48
N GLN A 198 -48.70 3.49 25.80
CA GLN A 198 -48.29 3.14 27.16
C GLN A 198 -47.11 3.98 27.65
N GLY A 199 -46.65 4.94 26.85
CA GLY A 199 -45.53 5.83 27.18
C GLY A 199 -44.14 5.24 26.96
N ARG A 200 -44.03 4.05 26.37
CA ARG A 200 -42.75 3.35 26.09
C ARG A 200 -42.17 3.78 24.76
N TYR A 201 -40.85 3.85 24.68
CA TYR A 201 -40.15 4.19 23.44
C TYR A 201 -39.75 2.95 22.65
N HIS A 202 -39.89 3.02 21.33
CA HIS A 202 -39.42 2.00 20.39
C HIS A 202 -38.72 2.66 19.21
N GLY A 203 -37.74 1.96 18.62
CA GLY A 203 -37.00 2.44 17.44
C GLY A 203 -37.89 2.52 16.20
N VAL A 204 -37.62 3.51 15.36
CA VAL A 204 -38.35 3.75 14.11
C VAL A 204 -37.35 3.85 12.96
N ASP A 205 -37.61 3.13 11.86
CA ASP A 205 -36.74 3.13 10.67
C ASP A 205 -36.87 4.43 9.87
N ALA A 206 -36.19 5.46 10.37
CA ALA A 206 -36.10 6.78 9.77
C ALA A 206 -34.73 7.41 10.07
N VAL A 207 -34.34 8.39 9.25
CA VAL A 207 -33.14 9.19 9.47
C VAL A 207 -33.56 10.64 9.67
N ILE A 208 -33.21 11.20 10.81
CA ILE A 208 -33.54 12.60 11.13
C ILE A 208 -32.51 13.52 10.46
N ASP A 209 -32.97 14.62 9.88
CA ASP A 209 -32.06 15.60 9.32
C ASP A 209 -31.22 16.27 10.43
N LYS A 210 -29.89 16.20 10.29
CA LYS A 210 -28.96 16.76 11.28
C LYS A 210 -29.16 18.25 11.55
N ASP A 211 -29.55 19.05 10.53
CA ASP A 211 -29.66 20.50 10.67
C ASP A 211 -30.96 20.80 11.46
N SER A 212 -32.01 20.01 11.24
CA SER A 212 -33.25 20.04 12.05
C SER A 212 -33.03 19.55 13.48
N ALA A 213 -32.26 18.47 13.66
CA ALA A 213 -31.88 17.98 14.99
C ALA A 213 -31.05 19.01 15.77
N ALA A 214 -30.10 19.68 15.09
CA ALA A 214 -29.32 20.76 15.67
C ALA A 214 -30.18 21.95 16.09
N ALA A 215 -31.12 22.38 15.25
CA ALA A 215 -32.07 23.45 15.60
C ALA A 215 -32.91 23.07 16.83
N ARG A 216 -33.45 21.84 16.87
CA ARG A 216 -34.23 21.36 18.00
C ARG A 216 -33.42 21.29 19.30
N LEU A 217 -32.19 20.80 19.21
CA LEU A 217 -31.28 20.72 20.36
C LEU A 217 -30.86 22.12 20.83
N ALA A 218 -30.57 23.03 19.92
CA ALA A 218 -30.22 24.42 20.21
C ALA A 218 -31.36 25.15 20.94
N GLY A 219 -32.62 25.00 20.47
CA GLY A 219 -33.79 25.53 21.16
C GLY A 219 -33.95 24.95 22.57
N SER A 220 -33.77 23.63 22.71
CA SER A 220 -33.90 22.93 24.00
C SER A 220 -32.83 23.34 25.02
N LEU A 221 -31.60 23.62 24.56
CA LEU A 221 -30.48 24.10 25.38
C LEU A 221 -30.50 25.62 25.59
N LYS A 222 -31.44 26.34 24.97
CA LYS A 222 -31.47 27.82 24.92
C LYS A 222 -30.14 28.39 24.44
N ALA A 223 -29.57 27.76 23.41
CA ALA A 223 -28.32 28.19 22.80
C ALA A 223 -28.49 29.58 22.18
N THR A 224 -27.45 30.41 22.27
CA THR A 224 -27.45 31.76 21.67
C THR A 224 -26.83 31.75 20.28
N MET A 225 -26.16 30.66 19.90
CA MET A 225 -25.50 30.48 18.61
C MET A 225 -25.78 29.09 18.04
N MET A 226 -26.10 29.04 16.75
CA MET A 226 -26.11 27.82 15.96
C MET A 226 -25.18 27.98 14.76
N ILE A 227 -24.28 27.02 14.56
CA ILE A 227 -23.30 27.03 13.47
C ILE A 227 -23.57 25.82 12.58
N LEU A 228 -23.98 26.06 11.34
CA LEU A 228 -24.21 25.00 10.34
C LEU A 228 -23.02 24.93 9.40
N VAL A 229 -22.16 23.93 9.60
CA VAL A 229 -20.96 23.72 8.78
C VAL A 229 -21.34 23.08 7.44
N THR A 230 -20.83 23.65 6.36
CA THR A 230 -21.10 23.23 4.98
C THR A 230 -19.85 23.37 4.10
N GLY A 231 -19.90 22.90 2.86
CA GLY A 231 -18.77 22.97 1.91
C GLY A 231 -18.59 24.33 1.21
N VAL A 232 -19.26 25.38 1.69
CA VAL A 232 -19.20 26.72 1.09
C VAL A 232 -19.01 27.77 2.18
N ASP A 233 -18.26 28.81 1.87
CA ASP A 233 -17.93 29.88 2.82
C ASP A 233 -19.10 30.83 3.11
N ALA A 234 -20.08 30.92 2.20
CA ALA A 234 -21.22 31.81 2.35
C ALA A 234 -22.46 31.28 1.61
N VAL A 235 -23.63 31.70 2.07
CA VAL A 235 -24.91 31.46 1.39
C VAL A 235 -24.98 32.31 0.12
N MET A 236 -25.46 31.74 -0.98
CA MET A 236 -25.61 32.42 -2.27
C MET A 236 -27.11 32.58 -2.59
N VAL A 237 -27.49 33.74 -3.14
CA VAL A 237 -28.76 33.93 -3.86
C VAL A 237 -28.49 34.04 -5.35
N ASP A 238 -29.50 33.74 -6.17
CA ASP A 238 -29.41 33.61 -7.62
C ASP A 238 -28.36 32.57 -8.04
N TYR A 239 -28.19 31.52 -7.22
CA TYR A 239 -27.20 30.46 -7.40
C TYR A 239 -27.38 29.74 -8.74
N GLY A 240 -26.26 29.46 -9.42
CA GLY A 240 -26.27 28.86 -10.76
C GLY A 240 -26.61 29.84 -11.88
N THR A 241 -26.76 31.14 -11.59
CA THR A 241 -27.01 32.18 -12.60
C THR A 241 -25.85 33.19 -12.65
N PRO A 242 -25.74 33.99 -13.74
CA PRO A 242 -24.78 35.10 -13.82
C PRO A 242 -24.96 36.19 -12.75
N ARG A 243 -26.09 36.19 -12.02
CA ARG A 243 -26.38 37.16 -10.95
C ARG A 243 -26.04 36.62 -9.55
N ALA A 244 -25.46 35.42 -9.47
CA ALA A 244 -25.12 34.77 -8.21
C ALA A 244 -24.28 35.70 -7.32
N ARG A 245 -24.72 35.90 -6.08
CA ARG A 245 -24.02 36.75 -5.11
C ARG A 245 -24.04 36.16 -3.71
N ALA A 246 -22.93 36.33 -3.00
CA ALA A 246 -22.81 35.94 -1.61
C ALA A 246 -23.66 36.86 -0.73
N VAL A 247 -24.34 36.26 0.25
CA VAL A 247 -25.10 36.97 1.27
C VAL A 247 -24.46 36.69 2.61
N HIS A 248 -23.83 37.72 3.16
CA HIS A 248 -23.12 37.65 4.44
C HIS A 248 -24.02 37.91 5.65
N GLU A 249 -25.16 38.58 5.45
CA GLU A 249 -26.16 38.85 6.49
C GLU A 249 -27.57 38.76 5.91
N LEU A 250 -28.46 38.05 6.62
CA LEU A 250 -29.86 37.88 6.25
C LEU A 250 -30.72 38.14 7.47
N SER A 251 -31.68 39.07 7.37
CA SER A 251 -32.78 39.12 8.33
C SER A 251 -33.72 37.93 8.13
N LEU A 252 -34.45 37.55 9.18
CA LEU A 252 -35.44 36.47 9.14
C LEU A 252 -36.44 36.66 7.99
N ALA A 253 -36.96 37.88 7.81
CA ALA A 253 -37.89 38.21 6.72
C ALA A 253 -37.26 38.05 5.32
N GLN A 254 -35.97 38.35 5.15
CA GLN A 254 -35.28 38.14 3.87
C GLN A 254 -35.05 36.65 3.60
N ALA A 255 -34.67 35.87 4.62
CA ALA A 255 -34.47 34.43 4.49
C ALA A 255 -35.78 33.71 4.13
N GLU A 256 -36.90 34.06 4.77
CA GLU A 256 -38.23 33.52 4.48
C GLU A 256 -38.69 33.88 3.06
N ARG A 257 -38.47 35.13 2.63
CA ARG A 257 -38.78 35.54 1.26
C ARG A 257 -37.97 34.74 0.23
N TYR A 258 -36.66 34.62 0.41
CA TYR A 258 -35.82 33.86 -0.52
C TYR A 258 -36.14 32.36 -0.53
N LEU A 259 -36.53 31.78 0.62
CA LEU A 259 -37.07 30.42 0.69
C LEU A 259 -38.34 30.28 -0.14
N ALA A 260 -39.29 31.21 -0.02
CA ALA A 260 -40.54 31.21 -0.77
C ALA A 260 -40.33 31.42 -2.29
N GLU A 261 -39.31 32.20 -2.66
CA GLU A 261 -38.88 32.42 -4.04
C GLU A 261 -38.09 31.23 -4.63
N GLY A 262 -37.85 30.17 -3.86
CA GLY A 262 -37.13 28.98 -4.32
C GLY A 262 -35.63 29.20 -4.57
N GLN A 263 -35.04 30.25 -3.98
CA GLN A 263 -33.64 30.63 -4.17
C GLN A 263 -32.64 29.62 -3.59
N PHE A 264 -33.09 28.74 -2.68
CA PHE A 264 -32.25 27.75 -2.01
C PHE A 264 -32.66 26.33 -2.40
N PRO A 265 -31.76 25.53 -3.01
CA PRO A 265 -32.07 24.17 -3.45
C PRO A 265 -32.55 23.27 -2.31
N ALA A 266 -33.64 22.51 -2.55
CA ALA A 266 -34.29 21.69 -1.53
C ALA A 266 -33.43 20.54 -0.99
N GLY A 267 -32.44 20.07 -1.75
CA GLY A 267 -31.52 19.00 -1.37
C GLY A 267 -30.23 19.44 -0.65
N SER A 268 -29.98 20.74 -0.51
CA SER A 268 -28.71 21.24 0.07
C SER A 268 -28.90 22.44 0.99
N MET A 269 -29.00 23.65 0.45
CA MET A 269 -29.04 24.89 1.23
C MET A 269 -30.42 25.18 1.83
N GLY A 270 -31.50 24.76 1.17
CA GLY A 270 -32.87 24.99 1.63
C GLY A 270 -33.15 24.47 3.05
N PRO A 271 -32.82 23.21 3.38
CA PRO A 271 -32.95 22.69 4.75
C PRO A 271 -32.16 23.48 5.79
N LYS A 272 -30.95 23.96 5.44
CA LYS A 272 -30.11 24.76 6.34
C LYS A 272 -30.72 26.11 6.66
N ILE A 273 -31.25 26.79 5.64
CA ILE A 273 -31.93 28.07 5.83
C ILE A 273 -33.21 27.89 6.64
N ARG A 274 -33.99 26.82 6.41
CA ARG A 274 -35.18 26.52 7.24
C ARG A 274 -34.81 26.31 8.70
N ALA A 275 -33.85 25.43 8.99
CA ALA A 275 -33.36 25.19 10.34
C ALA A 275 -32.84 26.49 11.00
N ALA A 276 -32.11 27.32 10.25
CA ALA A 276 -31.67 28.64 10.70
C ALA A 276 -32.85 29.56 11.05
N THR A 277 -33.86 29.66 10.17
CA THR A 277 -35.03 30.50 10.42
C THR A 277 -35.84 30.02 11.62
N ASP A 278 -35.97 28.70 11.80
CA ASP A 278 -36.71 28.12 12.93
C ASP A 278 -35.99 28.41 14.24
N PHE A 279 -34.67 28.18 14.30
CA PHE A 279 -33.87 28.51 15.48
C PHE A 279 -33.93 30.00 15.82
N VAL A 280 -33.75 30.89 14.84
CA VAL A 280 -33.77 32.35 15.07
C VAL A 280 -35.15 32.80 15.56
N ARG A 281 -36.23 32.25 14.99
CA ARG A 281 -37.62 32.57 15.37
C ARG A 281 -37.93 32.13 16.80
N GLU A 282 -37.46 30.96 17.22
CA GLU A 282 -37.74 30.39 18.53
C GLU A 282 -36.83 30.93 19.64
N SER A 283 -35.55 31.13 19.36
CA SER A 283 -34.54 31.50 20.38
C SER A 283 -34.20 32.98 20.41
N GLY A 284 -34.40 33.70 19.30
CA GLY A 284 -33.85 35.05 19.11
C GLY A 284 -32.32 35.09 18.98
N GLY A 285 -31.65 33.94 18.90
CA GLY A 285 -30.20 33.82 18.74
C GLY A 285 -29.73 34.02 17.31
N THR A 286 -28.42 33.85 17.10
CA THR A 286 -27.78 34.03 15.79
C THR A 286 -27.47 32.67 15.15
N THR A 287 -27.70 32.55 13.83
CA THR A 287 -27.21 31.40 13.06
C THR A 287 -26.10 31.82 12.12
N VAL A 288 -25.06 31.00 12.05
CA VAL A 288 -23.96 31.11 11.10
C VAL A 288 -23.97 29.89 10.18
N ILE A 289 -23.85 30.11 8.86
CA ILE A 289 -23.71 29.03 7.87
C ILE A 289 -22.41 29.27 7.11
N THR A 290 -21.41 28.40 7.30
CA THR A 290 -20.05 28.62 6.81
C THR A 290 -19.28 27.32 6.63
N SER A 291 -18.06 27.40 6.11
CA SER A 291 -17.10 26.29 6.02
C SER A 291 -16.41 26.04 7.36
N ALA A 292 -15.87 24.82 7.53
CA ALA A 292 -15.23 24.43 8.79
C ALA A 292 -14.06 25.34 9.18
N GLU A 293 -13.28 25.77 8.18
CA GLU A 293 -12.11 26.63 8.34
C GLU A 293 -12.48 28.03 8.86
N ARG A 294 -13.70 28.50 8.58
CA ARG A 294 -14.17 29.85 8.91
C ARG A 294 -15.11 29.91 10.09
N MET A 295 -15.25 28.83 10.87
CA MET A 295 -16.17 28.79 12.01
C MET A 295 -15.94 29.90 13.03
N LEU A 296 -14.68 30.20 13.36
CA LEU A 296 -14.35 31.26 14.33
C LEU A 296 -14.51 32.66 13.71
N GLU A 297 -14.04 32.84 12.48
CA GLU A 297 -14.08 34.13 11.78
C GLU A 297 -15.52 34.62 11.54
N ALA A 298 -16.43 33.69 11.29
CA ALA A 298 -17.84 33.99 11.07
C ALA A 298 -18.61 34.41 12.34
N LEU A 299 -17.96 34.44 13.51
CA LEU A 299 -18.53 34.91 14.78
C LEU A 299 -18.24 36.39 15.06
N ASP A 300 -17.39 37.07 14.27
CA ASP A 300 -17.08 38.50 14.42
C ASP A 300 -17.89 39.32 13.38
N PRO A 301 -18.97 40.02 13.78
CA PRO A 301 -19.79 40.81 12.86
C PRO A 301 -19.06 42.02 12.27
N GLN A 302 -17.90 42.42 12.82
CA GLN A 302 -17.18 43.63 12.44
C GLN A 302 -16.09 43.43 11.37
N LYS A 303 -15.83 42.19 10.92
CA LYS A 303 -14.86 41.90 9.86
C LYS A 303 -15.55 41.35 8.60
N PRO A 304 -15.80 42.17 7.56
CA PRO A 304 -16.30 41.64 6.29
C PRO A 304 -15.24 40.76 5.62
N CYS A 305 -15.66 39.60 5.09
CA CYS A 305 -14.85 38.73 4.24
C CYS A 305 -14.24 39.54 3.09
N ARG A 306 -12.95 39.87 3.20
CA ARG A 306 -12.14 40.33 2.08
C ARG A 306 -11.23 39.19 1.72
N HIS A 307 -11.41 38.55 0.57
CA HIS A 307 -10.34 38.08 -0.32
C HIS A 307 -10.99 37.78 -1.68
N ALA A 308 -10.87 38.74 -2.60
CA ALA A 308 -11.15 38.55 -4.01
C ALA A 308 -9.88 38.02 -4.67
N HIS A 309 -10.04 37.01 -5.54
CA HIS A 309 -9.02 36.56 -6.49
C HIS A 309 -8.21 37.74 -7.04
N ARG A 310 -6.88 37.71 -6.86
CA ARG A 310 -5.96 38.55 -7.63
C ARG A 310 -5.14 37.68 -8.57
N SER A 311 -5.39 37.89 -9.86
CA SER A 311 -4.56 37.47 -10.97
C SER A 311 -3.11 37.90 -10.74
N ARG A 312 -2.17 36.96 -10.86
CA ARG A 312 -0.74 37.27 -10.87
C ARG A 312 -0.35 37.81 -12.24
N ALA A 313 -0.16 39.12 -12.32
CA ALA A 313 0.61 39.77 -13.38
C ALA A 313 1.68 40.66 -12.75
N SER A 314 2.93 40.39 -13.15
CA SER A 314 4.12 41.25 -13.20
C SER A 314 4.53 42.05 -11.95
N ASN A 315 5.69 41.72 -11.39
CA ASN A 315 6.79 42.68 -11.42
C ASN A 315 8.17 42.02 -11.35
N GLU A 316 9.05 42.50 -12.22
CA GLU A 316 10.40 42.04 -12.54
C GLU A 316 11.48 42.52 -11.55
N ARG A 317 12.67 41.94 -11.74
CA ARG A 317 14.05 42.32 -11.30
C ARG A 317 14.57 41.47 -10.12
N ARG A 318 15.71 40.77 -10.19
CA ARG A 318 16.88 40.69 -11.10
C ARG A 318 17.55 39.34 -10.82
N SER A 319 17.64 38.41 -11.78
CA SER A 319 18.81 38.13 -12.64
C SER A 319 20.13 37.86 -11.91
N ASN A 320 20.50 36.58 -11.80
CA ASN A 320 21.78 36.12 -12.34
C ASN A 320 21.73 34.64 -12.74
N GLU A 321 22.36 34.37 -13.87
CA GLU A 321 22.20 33.22 -14.75
C GLU A 321 22.94 31.96 -14.27
N HIS A 322 22.31 30.79 -14.43
CA HIS A 322 22.97 29.62 -15.02
C HIS A 322 21.94 28.88 -15.88
N ARG A 323 22.17 28.96 -17.19
CA ARG A 323 21.30 28.47 -18.25
C ARG A 323 21.84 27.11 -18.69
N MET A 324 21.18 26.02 -18.31
CA MET A 324 21.34 24.72 -18.94
C MET A 324 20.02 24.33 -19.60
N SER A 325 20.11 24.04 -20.89
CA SER A 325 19.04 23.68 -21.82
C SER A 325 18.40 22.35 -21.44
N THR A 326 17.10 22.34 -21.12
CA THR A 326 16.28 21.12 -21.07
C THR A 326 15.31 21.12 -22.25
N HIS A 327 15.31 20.05 -23.03
CA HIS A 327 14.22 19.72 -23.93
C HIS A 327 12.95 19.48 -23.09
N ASP A 328 11.85 20.19 -23.38
CA ASP A 328 10.55 19.95 -22.75
C ASP A 328 10.01 18.61 -23.26
N ASN A 329 10.01 17.58 -22.43
CA ASN A 329 9.34 16.31 -22.76
C ASN A 329 7.84 16.42 -22.44
N LEU A 330 7.01 15.98 -23.39
CA LEU A 330 5.55 16.00 -23.37
C LEU A 330 4.97 14.87 -22.49
N ALA A 331 4.08 15.20 -21.54
CA ALA A 331 3.39 14.21 -20.70
C ALA A 331 1.98 13.86 -21.25
N ARG A 332 1.64 12.57 -21.32
CA ARG A 332 0.33 12.05 -21.76
C ARG A 332 -0.16 10.92 -20.86
N VAL A 333 -1.48 10.84 -20.72
CA VAL A 333 -2.17 9.81 -19.92
C VAL A 333 -3.35 9.27 -20.72
N ARG A 334 -3.56 7.96 -20.65
CA ARG A 334 -4.73 7.24 -21.15
C ARG A 334 -5.33 6.42 -20.02
N VAL A 335 -6.64 6.55 -19.84
CA VAL A 335 -7.39 5.79 -18.84
C VAL A 335 -8.29 4.81 -19.55
N VAL A 336 -8.16 3.53 -19.23
CA VAL A 336 -9.04 2.45 -19.68
C VAL A 336 -9.94 2.06 -18.52
N ARG A 337 -11.23 2.36 -18.65
CA ARG A 337 -12.20 2.22 -17.56
C ARG A 337 -12.64 0.78 -17.33
N ASP A 338 -13.06 0.48 -16.09
CA ASP A 338 -13.61 -0.80 -15.66
C ASP A 338 -12.70 -1.99 -16.03
N THR A 339 -11.40 -1.77 -15.99
CA THR A 339 -10.38 -2.72 -16.43
C THR A 339 -9.39 -2.94 -15.30
N TYR A 340 -9.64 -3.98 -14.50
CA TYR A 340 -8.69 -4.43 -13.49
C TYR A 340 -7.71 -5.41 -14.11
N LEU A 341 -6.42 -5.10 -14.01
CA LEU A 341 -5.32 -5.97 -14.42
C LEU A 341 -4.45 -6.29 -13.20
N ASP A 342 -3.92 -7.51 -13.17
CA ASP A 342 -2.94 -7.89 -12.18
C ASP A 342 -1.60 -7.13 -12.38
N SER A 343 -0.77 -7.14 -11.35
CA SER A 343 0.50 -6.42 -11.36
C SER A 343 1.48 -6.87 -12.46
N LEU A 344 1.37 -8.12 -12.95
CA LEU A 344 2.24 -8.61 -14.04
C LEU A 344 1.84 -7.97 -15.37
N ARG A 345 0.54 -7.89 -15.66
CA ARG A 345 0.02 -7.25 -16.88
C ARG A 345 0.31 -5.76 -16.92
N LEU A 346 0.18 -5.09 -15.77
CA LEU A 346 0.58 -3.69 -15.62
C LEU A 346 2.07 -3.51 -15.89
N LEU A 347 2.89 -4.43 -15.42
CA LEU A 347 4.33 -4.34 -15.62
C LEU A 347 4.73 -4.58 -17.09
N VAL A 348 4.12 -5.56 -17.76
CA VAL A 348 4.32 -5.79 -19.21
C VAL A 348 3.92 -4.54 -20.00
N ALA A 349 2.75 -3.97 -19.71
CA ALA A 349 2.28 -2.74 -20.35
C ALA A 349 3.24 -1.56 -20.09
N THR A 350 3.74 -1.42 -18.86
CA THR A 350 4.73 -0.39 -18.49
C THR A 350 6.02 -0.52 -19.30
N SER A 351 6.57 -1.73 -19.38
CA SER A 351 7.82 -2.02 -20.08
C SER A 351 7.71 -1.73 -21.58
N VAL A 352 6.65 -2.24 -22.23
CA VAL A 352 6.42 -2.01 -23.66
C VAL A 352 6.27 -0.52 -24.01
N MET A 353 5.65 0.27 -23.12
CA MET A 353 5.58 1.72 -23.28
C MET A 353 6.94 2.40 -23.14
N ALA A 354 7.74 1.98 -22.17
CA ALA A 354 9.05 2.55 -21.90
C ALA A 354 10.05 2.31 -23.04
N GLU A 355 9.92 1.18 -23.74
CA GLU A 355 10.80 0.80 -24.87
C GLU A 355 10.49 1.54 -26.18
N GLN A 356 9.40 2.30 -26.27
CA GLN A 356 9.09 3.06 -27.47
C GLN A 356 10.07 4.21 -27.72
N GLY A 357 10.51 4.35 -28.97
CA GLY A 357 11.44 5.40 -29.39
C GLY A 357 10.90 6.80 -29.08
N GLY A 358 11.67 7.59 -28.33
CA GLY A 358 11.30 8.94 -27.92
C GLY A 358 10.58 9.03 -26.58
N VAL A 359 10.33 7.91 -25.89
CA VAL A 359 9.82 7.90 -24.51
C VAL A 359 10.96 8.08 -23.51
N THR A 360 10.71 8.86 -22.47
CA THR A 360 11.65 9.16 -21.38
C THR A 360 11.17 8.66 -20.03
N TRP A 361 9.88 8.33 -19.91
CA TRP A 361 9.28 7.67 -18.76
C TRP A 361 7.94 7.07 -19.17
N ALA A 362 7.58 5.91 -18.62
CA ALA A 362 6.26 5.31 -18.77
C ALA A 362 5.82 4.57 -17.49
N GLY A 363 4.51 4.41 -17.31
CA GLY A 363 3.93 3.70 -16.18
C GLY A 363 2.50 3.26 -16.49
N ALA A 364 2.21 1.98 -16.30
CA ALA A 364 0.86 1.45 -16.25
C ALA A 364 0.53 1.07 -14.80
N VAL A 365 -0.55 1.64 -14.27
CA VAL A 365 -0.97 1.40 -12.89
C VAL A 365 -2.48 1.22 -12.83
N MET A 366 -2.97 0.53 -11.82
CA MET A 366 -4.36 0.69 -11.41
C MET A 366 -4.53 2.06 -10.77
N ALA A 367 -5.65 2.75 -11.01
CA ALA A 367 -5.99 4.01 -10.33
C ALA A 367 -6.39 3.82 -8.84
N THR A 368 -5.80 2.82 -8.18
CA THR A 368 -5.80 2.64 -6.72
C THR A 368 -5.09 3.84 -6.04
N PRO A 369 -5.29 4.06 -4.74
CA PRO A 369 -4.60 5.14 -4.03
C PRO A 369 -3.08 5.11 -4.22
N SER A 370 -2.46 3.93 -4.07
CA SER A 370 -1.02 3.77 -4.30
C SER A 370 -0.62 4.03 -5.75
N GLY A 371 -1.37 3.52 -6.74
CA GLY A 371 -1.06 3.79 -8.15
C GLY A 371 -1.16 5.28 -8.51
N ARG A 372 -2.09 6.02 -7.90
CA ARG A 372 -2.21 7.47 -8.07
C ARG A 372 -1.10 8.24 -7.39
N GLU A 373 -0.70 7.85 -6.17
CA GLU A 373 0.46 8.43 -5.49
C GLU A 373 1.74 8.23 -6.32
N ASN A 374 1.91 7.07 -6.95
CA ASN A 374 3.03 6.78 -7.83
C ASN A 374 3.04 7.70 -9.07
N LEU A 375 1.87 7.93 -9.67
CA LEU A 375 1.73 8.86 -10.80
C LEU A 375 1.99 10.32 -10.38
N GLU A 376 1.49 10.74 -9.22
CA GLU A 376 1.71 12.09 -8.68
C GLU A 376 3.18 12.36 -8.36
N ALA A 377 3.88 11.38 -7.79
CA ALA A 377 5.33 11.46 -7.54
C ALA A 377 6.14 11.66 -8.83
N GLU A 378 5.66 11.10 -9.94
CA GLU A 378 6.27 11.24 -11.28
C GLU A 378 5.74 12.46 -12.05
N GLY A 379 4.97 13.33 -11.39
CA GLY A 379 4.49 14.61 -11.94
C GLY A 379 3.20 14.52 -12.77
N PHE A 380 2.55 13.35 -12.81
CA PHE A 380 1.24 13.15 -13.41
C PHE A 380 0.16 13.44 -12.36
N GLY A 381 -0.13 14.72 -12.15
CA GLY A 381 -1.11 15.17 -11.17
C GLY A 381 -2.55 14.73 -11.48
N ALA A 382 -3.44 14.90 -10.51
CA ALA A 382 -4.87 14.53 -10.59
C ALA A 382 -5.61 15.06 -11.84
N GLU A 383 -5.19 16.19 -12.41
CA GLU A 383 -5.76 16.73 -13.67
C GLU A 383 -5.50 15.83 -14.88
N SER A 384 -4.40 15.06 -14.89
CA SER A 384 -3.98 14.22 -16.02
C SER A 384 -4.66 12.84 -16.01
N VAL A 385 -4.92 12.31 -14.81
CA VAL A 385 -5.51 10.98 -14.59
C VAL A 385 -7.04 11.02 -14.49
N GLY A 386 -7.62 12.19 -14.19
CA GLY A 386 -9.07 12.37 -14.12
C GLY A 386 -9.76 11.55 -13.02
N GLN A 387 -11.06 11.31 -13.22
CA GLN A 387 -11.95 10.59 -12.30
C GLN A 387 -11.81 9.06 -12.39
N ALA A 388 -10.64 8.55 -12.76
CA ALA A 388 -10.37 7.12 -12.84
C ALA A 388 -10.69 6.46 -11.47
N GLY A 389 -11.57 5.45 -11.47
CA GLY A 389 -11.87 4.62 -10.31
C GLY A 389 -10.72 3.65 -10.00
N ALA A 390 -10.73 3.02 -8.83
CA ALA A 390 -9.65 2.10 -8.44
C ALA A 390 -9.48 0.88 -9.37
N ASN A 391 -10.52 0.53 -10.12
CA ASN A 391 -10.53 -0.54 -11.10
C ASN A 391 -10.19 -0.06 -12.53
N ASP A 392 -9.77 1.19 -12.69
CA ASP A 392 -9.39 1.70 -14.00
C ASP A 392 -7.88 1.56 -14.20
N LEU A 393 -7.50 1.10 -15.39
CA LEU A 393 -6.12 1.06 -15.84
C LEU A 393 -5.72 2.47 -16.28
N VAL A 394 -4.57 2.95 -15.79
CA VAL A 394 -3.99 4.21 -16.20
C VAL A 394 -2.63 3.93 -16.85
N LEU A 395 -2.52 4.29 -18.12
CA LEU A 395 -1.27 4.28 -18.89
C LEU A 395 -0.76 5.72 -18.97
N ALA A 396 0.43 6.00 -18.48
CA ALA A 396 1.03 7.32 -18.47
C ALA A 396 2.42 7.27 -19.12
N VAL A 397 2.73 8.26 -19.96
CA VAL A 397 4.02 8.35 -20.67
C VAL A 397 4.52 9.79 -20.73
N ARG A 398 5.84 9.95 -20.75
CA ARG A 398 6.51 11.22 -21.04
C ARG A 398 7.44 11.02 -22.24
N ALA A 399 7.19 11.72 -23.35
CA ALA A 399 7.91 11.51 -24.61
C ALA A 399 8.39 12.82 -25.25
N GLY A 400 9.33 12.75 -26.19
CA GLY A 400 9.90 13.91 -26.89
C GLY A 400 8.91 14.62 -27.82
N ASP A 401 7.87 13.91 -28.30
CA ASP A 401 6.80 14.46 -29.12
C ASP A 401 5.48 13.67 -28.96
N GLU A 402 4.40 14.20 -29.55
CA GLU A 402 3.06 13.61 -29.50
C GLU A 402 2.99 12.24 -30.18
N ALA A 403 3.74 12.05 -31.27
CA ALA A 403 3.69 10.82 -32.05
C ALA A 403 4.32 9.66 -31.26
N ALA A 404 5.43 9.91 -30.58
CA ALA A 404 6.07 8.97 -29.66
C ALA A 404 5.18 8.64 -28.45
N ALA A 405 4.52 9.64 -27.86
CA ALA A 405 3.60 9.42 -26.73
C ALA A 405 2.40 8.54 -27.12
N GLU A 406 1.78 8.81 -28.27
CA GLU A 406 0.64 8.03 -28.75
C GLU A 406 1.02 6.60 -29.18
N ALA A 407 2.19 6.43 -29.82
CA ALA A 407 2.72 5.12 -30.14
C ALA A 407 2.98 4.28 -28.88
N ALA A 408 3.53 4.90 -27.82
CA ALA A 408 3.72 4.26 -26.52
C ALA A 408 2.40 3.86 -25.88
N LEU A 409 1.46 4.78 -25.71
CA LEU A 409 0.16 4.46 -25.10
C LEU A 409 -0.58 3.36 -25.85
N ALA A 410 -0.53 3.35 -27.19
CA ALA A 410 -1.14 2.29 -27.99
C ALA A 410 -0.45 0.93 -27.80
N ALA A 411 0.89 0.90 -27.74
CA ALA A 411 1.64 -0.33 -27.51
C ALA A 411 1.40 -0.89 -26.10
N GLY A 412 1.38 -0.03 -25.08
CA GLY A 412 1.06 -0.41 -23.69
C GLY A 412 -0.35 -0.95 -23.54
N GLU A 413 -1.32 -0.32 -24.22
CA GLU A 413 -2.70 -0.79 -24.24
C GLU A 413 -2.82 -2.16 -24.92
N GLN A 414 -2.18 -2.35 -26.07
CA GLN A 414 -2.16 -3.66 -26.74
C GLN A 414 -1.54 -4.76 -25.87
N ALA A 415 -0.39 -4.48 -25.25
CA ALA A 415 0.32 -5.43 -24.39
C ALA A 415 -0.47 -5.76 -23.11
N ALA A 416 -1.21 -4.79 -22.57
CA ALA A 416 -2.11 -5.00 -21.44
C ALA A 416 -3.24 -6.00 -21.74
N PHE A 417 -3.61 -6.19 -23.02
CA PHE A 417 -4.79 -6.95 -23.46
C PHE A 417 -4.51 -8.15 -24.38
N GLU A 418 -3.26 -8.46 -24.69
CA GLU A 418 -2.91 -9.39 -25.78
C GLU A 418 -3.36 -10.85 -25.55
N ASP A 419 -3.55 -11.30 -24.30
CA ASP A 419 -4.08 -12.66 -23.99
C ASP A 419 -5.60 -12.72 -23.74
N ALA A 420 -6.25 -11.60 -23.40
CA ALA A 420 -7.70 -11.58 -23.15
C ALA A 420 -8.53 -11.91 -24.42
N ARG A 421 -7.91 -11.78 -25.60
CA ARG A 421 -8.50 -12.17 -26.89
C ARG A 421 -8.20 -13.63 -27.28
N ALA A 422 -7.12 -14.22 -26.79
CA ALA A 422 -6.80 -15.64 -27.02
C ALA A 422 -7.72 -16.55 -26.19
N GLU A 423 -8.13 -16.14 -24.99
CA GLU A 423 -9.07 -16.87 -24.13
C GLU A 423 -10.55 -16.74 -24.57
N SER A 424 -10.86 -15.85 -25.50
CA SER A 424 -12.23 -15.67 -26.02
C SER A 424 -12.72 -16.81 -26.96
N GLY A 425 -11.91 -17.86 -27.13
CA GLY A 425 -12.17 -19.00 -27.99
C GLY A 425 -13.00 -20.14 -27.39
N GLU A 426 -13.09 -20.28 -26.06
CA GLU A 426 -13.93 -21.29 -25.41
C GLU A 426 -14.54 -20.72 -24.12
N ALA A 427 -15.80 -21.07 -23.84
CA ALA A 427 -16.56 -20.56 -22.70
C ALA A 427 -15.91 -20.93 -21.35
N ALA A 428 -14.98 -20.10 -20.87
CA ALA A 428 -14.35 -20.27 -19.57
C ALA A 428 -15.38 -20.02 -18.45
N ALA A 429 -15.52 -20.99 -17.55
CA ALA A 429 -16.30 -20.85 -16.33
C ALA A 429 -15.81 -19.63 -15.54
N ALA A 430 -16.71 -18.89 -14.89
CA ALA A 430 -16.35 -17.71 -14.12
C ALA A 430 -15.27 -18.03 -13.07
N ALA A 431 -14.15 -17.31 -13.11
CA ALA A 431 -13.04 -17.49 -12.17
C ALA A 431 -13.53 -17.42 -10.70
N PRO A 432 -13.06 -18.32 -9.83
CA PRO A 432 -13.48 -18.36 -8.44
C PRO A 432 -13.07 -17.07 -7.72
N ARG A 433 -13.96 -16.53 -6.86
CA ARG A 433 -13.74 -15.29 -6.11
C ARG A 433 -13.27 -15.51 -4.67
N THR A 434 -13.20 -16.76 -4.23
CA THR A 434 -12.79 -17.16 -2.88
C THR A 434 -11.91 -18.40 -2.95
N VAL A 435 -11.05 -18.59 -1.96
CA VAL A 435 -10.22 -19.81 -1.84
C VAL A 435 -11.08 -21.06 -1.80
N SER A 436 -12.18 -21.04 -1.05
CA SER A 436 -13.14 -22.16 -1.01
C SER A 436 -13.78 -22.46 -2.37
N GLY A 437 -14.13 -21.42 -3.13
CA GLY A 437 -14.65 -21.57 -4.49
C GLY A 437 -13.59 -22.14 -5.44
N ALA A 438 -12.33 -21.74 -5.28
CA ALA A 438 -11.22 -22.26 -6.06
C ALA A 438 -10.96 -23.74 -5.75
N VAL A 439 -10.94 -24.13 -4.48
CA VAL A 439 -10.81 -25.54 -4.06
C VAL A 439 -11.98 -26.39 -4.55
N ALA A 440 -13.20 -25.85 -4.58
CA ALA A 440 -14.34 -26.57 -5.15
C ALA A 440 -14.19 -26.84 -6.66
N GLN A 441 -13.51 -25.95 -7.39
CA GLN A 441 -13.22 -26.11 -8.82
C GLN A 441 -11.94 -26.92 -9.07
N MET A 442 -11.00 -26.93 -8.12
CA MET A 442 -9.74 -27.66 -8.16
C MET A 442 -9.55 -28.46 -6.85
N PRO A 443 -10.24 -29.61 -6.70
CA PRO A 443 -10.21 -30.39 -5.47
C PRO A 443 -8.82 -30.94 -5.10
N ASP A 444 -7.94 -31.10 -6.10
CA ASP A 444 -6.59 -31.61 -5.94
C ASP A 444 -5.56 -30.50 -5.63
N ALA A 445 -6.02 -29.26 -5.39
CA ALA A 445 -5.16 -28.16 -4.96
C ALA A 445 -4.42 -28.51 -3.66
N SER A 446 -3.11 -28.28 -3.63
CA SER A 446 -2.25 -28.56 -2.47
C SER A 446 -1.57 -27.31 -1.89
N VAL A 447 -1.43 -26.25 -2.69
CA VAL A 447 -0.76 -25.01 -2.31
C VAL A 447 -1.60 -23.81 -2.72
N ALA A 448 -1.77 -22.85 -1.82
CA ALA A 448 -2.29 -21.52 -2.10
C ALA A 448 -1.14 -20.50 -2.13
N ILE A 449 -1.08 -19.71 -3.20
CA ILE A 449 -0.17 -18.54 -3.27
C ILE A 449 -0.98 -17.31 -2.86
N VAL A 450 -0.56 -16.65 -1.79
CA VAL A 450 -1.19 -15.44 -1.26
C VAL A 450 -0.31 -14.24 -1.57
N SER A 451 -0.80 -13.38 -2.45
CA SER A 451 -0.12 -12.17 -2.95
C SER A 451 -0.99 -10.90 -2.86
N VAL A 452 -1.98 -10.91 -1.95
CA VAL A 452 -2.82 -9.73 -1.64
C VAL A 452 -2.05 -8.72 -0.78
N PRO A 453 -2.47 -7.44 -0.67
CA PRO A 453 -1.78 -6.48 0.20
C PRO A 453 -1.68 -6.97 1.65
N GLY A 454 -0.55 -6.69 2.32
CA GLY A 454 -0.15 -7.29 3.62
C GLY A 454 -1.22 -7.29 4.70
N GLY A 455 -1.96 -6.18 4.86
CA GLY A 455 -3.05 -6.06 5.83
C GLY A 455 -4.21 -7.05 5.64
N TYR A 456 -4.30 -7.73 4.49
CA TYR A 456 -5.27 -8.80 4.21
C TYR A 456 -4.62 -10.18 4.10
N ALA A 457 -3.28 -10.24 4.00
CA ALA A 457 -2.57 -11.45 3.63
C ALA A 457 -2.66 -12.53 4.72
N ALA A 458 -2.62 -12.14 6.00
CA ALA A 458 -2.78 -13.08 7.11
C ALA A 458 -4.17 -13.73 7.12
N LEU A 459 -5.22 -12.97 6.82
CA LEU A 459 -6.59 -13.48 6.75
C LEU A 459 -6.73 -14.50 5.62
N GLU A 460 -6.24 -14.19 4.42
CA GLU A 460 -6.31 -15.12 3.29
C GLU A 460 -5.46 -16.38 3.50
N ALA A 461 -4.30 -16.25 4.15
CA ALA A 461 -3.51 -17.41 4.57
C ALA A 461 -4.29 -18.30 5.55
N HIS A 462 -5.01 -17.72 6.52
CA HIS A 462 -5.90 -18.49 7.40
C HIS A 462 -7.05 -19.17 6.65
N HIS A 463 -7.62 -18.54 5.64
CA HIS A 463 -8.63 -19.18 4.77
C HIS A 463 -8.05 -20.38 4.05
N ALA A 464 -6.87 -20.26 3.44
CA ALA A 464 -6.17 -21.35 2.76
C ALA A 464 -5.85 -22.52 3.71
N LEU A 465 -5.30 -22.24 4.90
CA LEU A 465 -5.05 -23.27 5.91
C LEU A 465 -6.34 -23.99 6.34
N SER A 466 -7.46 -23.27 6.41
CA SER A 466 -8.77 -23.85 6.74
C SER A 466 -9.30 -24.78 5.65
N GLN A 467 -8.81 -24.66 4.41
CA GLN A 467 -9.11 -25.56 3.30
C GLN A 467 -8.09 -26.71 3.18
N GLY A 468 -7.13 -26.84 4.10
CA GLY A 468 -6.12 -27.89 4.07
C GLY A 468 -4.97 -27.63 3.09
N LEU A 469 -4.77 -26.39 2.65
CA LEU A 469 -3.73 -26.03 1.69
C LEU A 469 -2.44 -25.60 2.41
N HIS A 470 -1.29 -26.00 1.88
CA HIS A 470 -0.04 -25.31 2.17
C HIS A 470 -0.13 -23.86 1.67
N VAL A 471 0.62 -22.95 2.30
CA VAL A 471 0.58 -21.53 1.93
C VAL A 471 1.95 -21.07 1.51
N LEU A 472 2.06 -20.48 0.31
CA LEU A 472 3.13 -19.55 -0.04
C LEU A 472 2.62 -18.13 0.16
N LEU A 473 3.03 -17.52 1.26
CA LEU A 473 2.70 -16.15 1.62
C LEU A 473 3.77 -15.21 1.03
N PHE A 474 3.53 -14.84 -0.23
CA PHE A 474 4.39 -13.93 -0.98
C PHE A 474 4.32 -12.51 -0.43
N SER A 475 3.12 -12.09 -0.01
CA SER A 475 2.87 -10.77 0.56
C SER A 475 3.80 -10.46 1.73
N ASP A 476 4.31 -9.24 1.74
CA ASP A 476 4.98 -8.65 2.91
C ASP A 476 3.98 -7.88 3.77
N ASN A 477 4.44 -7.09 4.75
CA ASN A 477 3.62 -6.26 5.63
C ASN A 477 2.62 -7.07 6.49
N VAL A 478 3.05 -8.25 6.91
CA VAL A 478 2.39 -9.07 7.93
C VAL A 478 3.15 -8.90 9.23
N SER A 479 2.46 -8.60 10.33
CA SER A 479 3.10 -8.38 11.62
C SER A 479 3.80 -9.66 12.13
N LEU A 480 4.79 -9.48 13.02
CA LEU A 480 5.48 -10.62 13.64
C LEU A 480 4.52 -11.53 14.42
N ASP A 481 3.52 -10.94 15.08
CA ASP A 481 2.51 -11.69 15.84
C ASP A 481 1.62 -12.53 14.93
N GLU A 482 1.16 -11.95 13.81
CA GLU A 482 0.38 -12.68 12.80
C GLU A 482 1.21 -13.79 12.14
N GLU A 483 2.48 -13.53 11.79
CA GLU A 483 3.37 -14.58 11.27
C GLU A 483 3.53 -15.71 12.28
N ALA A 484 3.79 -15.39 13.55
CA ALA A 484 3.94 -16.38 14.60
C ALA A 484 2.67 -17.22 14.76
N GLU A 485 1.49 -16.58 14.75
CA GLU A 485 0.20 -17.26 14.82
C GLU A 485 -0.03 -18.18 13.61
N LEU A 486 0.16 -17.67 12.40
CA LEU A 486 0.00 -18.42 11.15
C LEU A 486 0.88 -19.66 11.11
N LYS A 487 2.17 -19.50 11.43
CA LYS A 487 3.12 -20.61 11.40
C LYS A 487 2.85 -21.64 12.50
N LYS A 488 2.42 -21.17 13.68
CA LYS A 488 1.98 -22.07 14.75
C LYS A 488 0.80 -22.91 14.27
N ARG A 489 -0.23 -22.27 13.70
CA ARG A 489 -1.41 -22.95 13.18
C ARG A 489 -1.08 -23.89 12.03
N GLY A 490 -0.20 -23.50 11.11
CA GLY A 490 0.29 -24.37 10.04
C GLY A 490 0.89 -25.66 10.59
N ASN A 491 1.80 -25.57 11.55
CA ASN A 491 2.38 -26.74 12.22
C ASN A 491 1.34 -27.61 12.93
N GLU A 492 0.37 -27.01 13.64
CA GLU A 492 -0.72 -27.76 14.29
C GLU A 492 -1.58 -28.55 13.28
N LEU A 493 -1.69 -28.06 12.04
CA LEU A 493 -2.41 -28.71 10.95
C LEU A 493 -1.54 -29.65 10.10
N GLY A 494 -0.22 -29.71 10.35
CA GLY A 494 0.71 -30.44 9.49
C GLY A 494 0.93 -29.79 8.12
N LEU A 495 0.76 -28.47 8.02
CA LEU A 495 0.87 -27.70 6.78
C LEU A 495 2.02 -26.69 6.85
N LEU A 496 2.78 -26.58 5.76
CA LEU A 496 3.78 -25.53 5.57
C LEU A 496 3.13 -24.17 5.33
N VAL A 497 3.67 -23.15 6.01
CA VAL A 497 3.41 -21.72 5.77
C VAL A 497 4.74 -21.06 5.38
N MET A 498 4.99 -21.01 4.08
CA MET A 498 6.17 -20.45 3.44
C MET A 498 6.03 -18.92 3.35
N GLY A 499 6.66 -18.15 4.22
CA GLY A 499 6.53 -16.68 4.30
C GLY A 499 6.03 -16.20 5.66
N PRO A 500 5.72 -14.90 5.85
CA PRO A 500 5.56 -13.81 4.89
C PRO A 500 6.84 -13.44 4.12
N GLY A 501 6.69 -12.75 2.99
CA GLY A 501 7.80 -12.31 2.13
C GLY A 501 8.61 -13.47 1.55
N ALA A 502 8.07 -14.70 1.53
CA ALA A 502 8.74 -15.83 0.90
C ALA A 502 8.56 -15.74 -0.62
N GLY A 503 9.53 -15.10 -1.27
CA GLY A 503 9.53 -14.92 -2.71
C GLY A 503 9.79 -16.21 -3.50
N THR A 504 10.43 -17.23 -2.94
CA THR A 504 10.98 -18.35 -3.72
C THR A 504 10.65 -19.72 -3.13
N ALA A 505 10.01 -20.58 -3.91
CA ALA A 505 9.93 -22.01 -3.66
C ALA A 505 9.94 -22.81 -4.96
N VAL A 506 10.40 -24.06 -4.90
CA VAL A 506 10.32 -25.04 -5.99
C VAL A 506 9.84 -26.35 -5.38
N ILE A 507 8.58 -26.71 -5.55
CA ILE A 507 8.01 -27.92 -4.95
C ILE A 507 7.74 -28.94 -6.05
N SER A 508 8.39 -30.10 -5.98
CA SER A 508 8.25 -31.17 -6.97
C SER A 508 8.55 -30.71 -8.41
N GLY A 509 9.50 -29.78 -8.56
CA GLY A 509 9.85 -29.15 -9.85
C GLY A 509 8.93 -28.00 -10.29
N THR A 510 7.91 -27.64 -9.50
CA THR A 510 7.04 -26.48 -9.77
C THR A 510 7.61 -25.25 -9.06
N GLY A 511 8.05 -24.25 -9.83
CA GLY A 511 8.47 -22.96 -9.30
C GLY A 511 7.28 -22.12 -8.84
N LEU A 512 7.37 -21.54 -7.65
CA LEU A 512 6.35 -20.68 -7.04
C LEU A 512 6.99 -19.34 -6.64
N GLY A 513 6.35 -18.23 -7.04
CA GLY A 513 6.91 -16.88 -6.85
C GLY A 513 8.07 -16.58 -7.80
N PHE A 514 9.09 -15.87 -7.30
CA PHE A 514 10.38 -15.70 -7.95
C PHE A 514 11.22 -16.97 -7.83
N ALA A 515 11.19 -17.80 -8.87
CA ALA A 515 11.88 -19.08 -8.89
C ALA A 515 12.62 -19.28 -10.21
N ASN A 516 13.69 -20.08 -10.18
CA ASN A 516 14.44 -20.46 -11.37
C ASN A 516 13.93 -21.79 -11.92
N ALA A 517 13.99 -21.95 -13.25
CA ALA A 517 13.64 -23.17 -13.94
C ALA A 517 14.75 -24.22 -13.76
N VAL A 518 14.84 -24.83 -12.58
CA VAL A 518 15.90 -25.79 -12.22
C VAL A 518 15.47 -27.24 -12.43
N ARG A 519 16.42 -28.12 -12.75
CA ARG A 519 16.18 -29.56 -12.90
C ARG A 519 15.93 -30.23 -11.55
N ARG A 520 15.13 -31.29 -11.58
CA ARG A 520 15.01 -32.21 -10.44
C ARG A 520 16.37 -32.88 -10.16
N GLY A 521 16.69 -33.02 -8.88
CA GLY A 521 17.93 -33.62 -8.41
C GLY A 521 17.85 -34.02 -6.93
N PRO A 522 18.98 -34.46 -6.34
CA PRO A 522 18.98 -35.10 -5.03
C PRO A 522 19.10 -34.12 -3.84
N VAL A 523 19.19 -32.80 -4.09
CA VAL A 523 19.42 -31.81 -3.03
C VAL A 523 18.11 -31.13 -2.63
N GLY A 524 17.70 -31.29 -1.38
CA GLY A 524 16.61 -30.54 -0.78
C GLY A 524 17.11 -29.24 -0.17
N VAL A 525 16.50 -28.11 -0.49
CA VAL A 525 16.90 -26.79 0.00
C VAL A 525 15.87 -26.23 0.95
N VAL A 526 16.28 -25.81 2.14
CA VAL A 526 15.46 -25.04 3.10
C VAL A 526 16.04 -23.65 3.22
N ALA A 527 15.26 -22.62 2.91
CA ALA A 527 15.79 -21.27 2.82
C ALA A 527 14.95 -20.22 3.58
N ALA A 528 15.58 -19.53 4.53
CA ALA A 528 15.06 -18.28 5.10
C ALA A 528 15.64 -17.06 4.36
N ALA A 529 15.86 -17.20 3.05
CA ALA A 529 16.53 -16.24 2.21
C ALA A 529 16.12 -16.46 0.74
N GLY A 530 15.33 -15.56 0.15
CA GLY A 530 14.76 -15.71 -1.20
C GLY A 530 15.81 -15.87 -2.29
N THR A 531 16.57 -14.82 -2.58
CA THR A 531 17.67 -14.89 -3.57
C THR A 531 18.79 -15.83 -3.15
N GLY A 532 18.92 -16.16 -1.86
CA GLY A 532 19.81 -17.23 -1.39
C GLY A 532 19.37 -18.61 -1.87
N ALA A 533 18.06 -18.89 -1.83
CA ALA A 533 17.46 -20.11 -2.36
C ALA A 533 17.64 -20.21 -3.88
N GLN A 534 17.42 -19.10 -4.59
CA GLN A 534 17.64 -19.00 -6.03
C GLN A 534 19.11 -19.27 -6.39
N GLU A 535 20.06 -18.68 -5.65
CA GLU A 535 21.49 -18.83 -5.94
C GLU A 535 21.92 -20.28 -5.82
N VAL A 536 21.66 -20.93 -4.68
CA VAL A 536 22.12 -22.30 -4.48
C VAL A 536 21.43 -23.27 -5.43
N SER A 537 20.14 -23.09 -5.73
CA SER A 537 19.42 -23.97 -6.65
C SER A 537 19.89 -23.79 -8.11
N ALA A 538 20.13 -22.55 -8.55
CA ALA A 538 20.68 -22.26 -9.86
C ALA A 538 22.12 -22.80 -10.01
N LEU A 539 22.97 -22.63 -9.01
CA LEU A 539 24.33 -23.20 -9.00
C LEU A 539 24.29 -24.73 -9.12
N LEU A 540 23.47 -25.38 -8.30
CA LEU A 540 23.30 -26.84 -8.33
C LEU A 540 22.77 -27.32 -9.69
N ASP A 541 21.86 -26.59 -10.34
CA ASP A 541 21.42 -26.91 -11.69
C ASP A 541 22.57 -26.81 -12.71
N ARG A 542 23.26 -25.67 -12.76
CA ARG A 542 24.37 -25.42 -13.70
C ARG A 542 25.51 -26.43 -13.52
N TRP A 543 25.71 -26.94 -12.31
CA TRP A 543 26.72 -27.96 -12.00
C TRP A 543 26.22 -29.40 -12.19
N GLY A 544 25.01 -29.58 -12.72
CA GLY A 544 24.45 -30.88 -13.06
C GLY A 544 24.02 -31.74 -11.87
N VAL A 545 23.70 -31.09 -10.74
CA VAL A 545 23.16 -31.72 -9.53
C VAL A 545 21.63 -31.68 -9.55
N GLY A 546 21.04 -30.49 -9.62
CA GLY A 546 19.59 -30.25 -9.46
C GLY A 546 19.11 -30.28 -8.01
N VAL A 547 17.82 -30.03 -7.82
CA VAL A 547 17.16 -29.98 -6.49
C VAL A 547 15.90 -30.84 -6.44
N SER A 548 15.62 -31.47 -5.29
CA SER A 548 14.37 -32.21 -5.09
C SER A 548 13.24 -31.22 -4.84
N HIS A 549 13.47 -30.36 -3.86
CA HIS A 549 12.59 -29.26 -3.45
C HIS A 549 13.41 -28.05 -3.00
N VAL A 550 12.84 -26.86 -3.12
CA VAL A 550 13.30 -25.61 -2.52
C VAL A 550 12.16 -25.05 -1.70
N ILE A 551 12.29 -25.04 -0.38
CA ILE A 551 11.26 -24.61 0.57
C ILE A 551 11.70 -23.28 1.19
N GLY A 552 11.15 -22.18 0.67
CA GLY A 552 11.34 -20.85 1.22
C GLY A 552 10.47 -20.63 2.46
N VAL A 553 11.05 -20.44 3.64
CA VAL A 553 10.31 -20.39 4.91
C VAL A 553 9.96 -18.96 5.38
N GLY A 554 10.41 -17.94 4.64
CA GLY A 554 10.28 -16.52 5.00
C GLY A 554 11.50 -16.02 5.77
N GLY A 555 11.90 -14.77 5.52
CA GLY A 555 13.17 -14.21 6.01
C GLY A 555 13.28 -14.11 7.53
N ARG A 556 12.14 -14.03 8.24
CA ARG A 556 12.07 -13.90 9.70
C ARG A 556 11.92 -15.24 10.42
N ASP A 557 11.83 -16.37 9.70
CA ASP A 557 11.56 -17.68 10.33
C ASP A 557 12.62 -18.08 11.36
N LEU A 558 13.89 -17.79 11.07
CA LEU A 558 15.01 -18.12 11.96
C LEU A 558 15.29 -17.06 13.04
N SER A 559 14.40 -16.08 13.21
CA SER A 559 14.44 -15.17 14.35
C SER A 559 13.98 -15.86 15.63
N GLU A 560 14.37 -15.33 16.79
CA GLU A 560 13.92 -15.85 18.09
C GLU A 560 12.41 -15.77 18.27
N ALA A 561 11.78 -14.73 17.72
CA ALA A 561 10.33 -14.51 17.82
C ALA A 561 9.53 -15.62 17.13
N ILE A 562 10.03 -16.12 15.99
CA ILE A 562 9.36 -17.17 15.22
C ILE A 562 9.86 -18.57 15.62
N GLY A 563 11.15 -18.73 15.89
CA GLY A 563 11.75 -19.94 16.46
C GLY A 563 12.04 -21.06 15.45
N GLY A 564 12.19 -20.72 14.17
CA GLY A 564 12.54 -21.64 13.09
C GLY A 564 11.46 -22.69 12.80
N ARG A 565 10.19 -22.37 13.07
CA ARG A 565 9.09 -23.35 13.04
C ARG A 565 8.93 -24.03 11.69
N MET A 566 9.03 -23.26 10.62
CA MET A 566 8.86 -23.77 9.26
C MET A 566 10.14 -24.39 8.74
N ALA A 567 11.31 -23.86 9.11
CA ALA A 567 12.59 -24.50 8.82
C ALA A 567 12.66 -25.92 9.41
N LYS A 568 12.28 -26.10 10.68
CA LYS A 568 12.21 -27.43 11.34
C LYS A 568 11.26 -28.38 10.62
N ALA A 569 10.06 -27.91 10.28
CA ALA A 569 9.07 -28.71 9.56
C ALA A 569 9.58 -29.11 8.16
N ALA A 570 10.22 -28.19 7.45
CA ALA A 570 10.81 -28.43 6.13
C ALA A 570 11.98 -29.42 6.19
N VAL A 571 12.88 -29.29 7.17
CA VAL A 571 14.00 -30.22 7.36
C VAL A 571 13.49 -31.64 7.61
N ARG A 572 12.51 -31.82 8.51
CA ARG A 572 11.91 -33.14 8.76
C ARG A 572 11.28 -33.72 7.50
N ALA A 573 10.51 -32.92 6.76
CA ALA A 573 9.88 -33.36 5.53
C ALA A 573 10.89 -33.80 4.46
N LEU A 574 12.03 -33.12 4.36
CA LEU A 574 13.11 -33.47 3.44
C LEU A 574 13.93 -34.67 3.92
N ASP A 575 14.14 -34.84 5.22
CA ASP A 575 14.84 -36.01 5.77
C ASP A 575 14.02 -37.31 5.58
N GLU A 576 12.69 -37.18 5.53
CA GLU A 576 11.76 -38.27 5.25
C GLU A 576 11.53 -38.50 3.74
N ASP A 577 11.96 -37.58 2.87
CA ASP A 577 11.80 -37.68 1.43
C ASP A 577 12.88 -38.58 0.80
N PRO A 578 12.51 -39.75 0.23
CA PRO A 578 13.48 -40.68 -0.35
C PRO A 578 14.20 -40.14 -1.59
N GLU A 579 13.71 -39.06 -2.22
CA GLU A 579 14.40 -38.41 -3.34
C GLU A 579 15.43 -37.37 -2.89
N THR A 580 15.46 -37.02 -1.60
CA THR A 580 16.42 -36.08 -1.04
C THR A 580 17.59 -36.83 -0.41
N GLU A 581 18.77 -36.74 -1.02
CA GLU A 581 20.00 -37.37 -0.53
C GLU A 581 20.91 -36.39 0.25
N VAL A 582 20.70 -35.08 0.07
CA VAL A 582 21.45 -34.02 0.78
C VAL A 582 20.51 -32.86 1.11
N ILE A 583 20.57 -32.34 2.33
CA ILE A 583 19.82 -31.13 2.73
C ILE A 583 20.77 -29.93 2.76
N LEU A 584 20.38 -28.82 2.13
CA LEU A 584 21.10 -27.54 2.17
C LEU A 584 20.21 -26.48 2.83
N LEU A 585 20.62 -26.01 4.01
CA LEU A 585 19.98 -24.91 4.71
C LEU A 585 20.67 -23.59 4.36
N VAL A 586 19.87 -22.57 4.03
CA VAL A 586 20.38 -21.26 3.62
C VAL A 586 19.68 -20.14 4.39
N SER A 587 20.44 -19.24 5.00
CA SER A 587 19.87 -18.03 5.59
C SER A 587 20.88 -16.90 5.76
N LYS A 588 20.36 -15.68 5.90
CA LYS A 588 21.04 -14.61 6.65
C LYS A 588 21.37 -15.10 8.07
N PRO A 589 22.31 -14.49 8.82
CA PRO A 589 22.75 -15.02 10.10
C PRO A 589 21.56 -15.19 11.07
N PRO A 590 21.26 -16.42 11.51
CA PRO A 590 20.19 -16.70 12.45
C PRO A 590 20.63 -16.40 13.90
N SER A 591 19.68 -16.39 14.84
CA SER A 591 20.04 -16.53 16.26
C SER A 591 20.69 -17.90 16.48
N GLU A 592 21.79 -17.94 17.24
CA GLU A 592 22.52 -19.19 17.49
C GLU A 592 21.64 -20.28 18.12
N ALA A 593 20.76 -19.88 19.04
CA ALA A 593 19.84 -20.81 19.69
C ALA A 593 18.83 -21.41 18.70
N VAL A 594 18.32 -20.58 17.77
CA VAL A 594 17.38 -21.03 16.74
C VAL A 594 18.08 -21.91 15.71
N ALA A 595 19.28 -21.53 15.30
CA ALA A 595 20.13 -22.31 14.39
C ALA A 595 20.41 -23.71 14.94
N HIS A 596 20.91 -23.81 16.17
CA HIS A 596 21.12 -25.11 16.83
C HIS A 596 19.85 -25.95 16.83
N SER A 597 18.72 -25.36 17.24
CA SER A 597 17.46 -26.07 17.32
C SER A 597 16.92 -26.52 15.95
N VAL A 598 17.24 -25.83 14.85
CA VAL A 598 16.88 -26.28 13.49
C VAL A 598 17.81 -27.40 13.03
N LEU A 599 19.11 -27.29 13.30
CA LEU A 599 20.09 -28.30 12.91
C LEU A 599 19.90 -29.63 13.66
N GLU A 600 19.36 -29.61 14.89
CA GLU A 600 18.98 -30.81 15.63
C GLU A 600 17.87 -31.63 14.97
N GLU A 601 17.10 -31.05 14.06
CA GLU A 601 16.08 -31.78 13.29
C GLU A 601 16.68 -32.55 12.11
N CYS A 602 17.95 -32.31 11.76
CA CYS A 602 18.62 -33.09 10.72
C CYS A 602 18.82 -34.52 11.22
N GLY A 603 18.16 -35.46 10.57
CA GLY A 603 18.19 -36.87 10.94
C GLY A 603 19.29 -37.63 10.21
N SER A 604 18.89 -38.48 9.27
CA SER A 604 19.80 -39.42 8.60
C SER A 604 20.46 -38.86 7.33
N THR A 605 19.86 -37.83 6.75
CA THR A 605 20.31 -37.22 5.50
C THR A 605 21.45 -36.25 5.77
N PRO A 606 22.61 -36.38 5.08
CA PRO A 606 23.70 -35.42 5.20
C PRO A 606 23.24 -33.99 4.95
N ALA A 607 23.61 -33.08 5.85
CA ALA A 607 23.16 -31.69 5.77
C ALA A 607 24.33 -30.70 5.67
N VAL A 608 24.08 -29.58 5.00
CA VAL A 608 24.97 -28.43 4.90
C VAL A 608 24.21 -27.19 5.34
N ALA A 609 24.79 -26.39 6.22
CA ALA A 609 24.19 -25.15 6.72
C ALA A 609 25.03 -23.95 6.27
N ALA A 610 24.53 -23.21 5.28
CA ALA A 610 25.08 -21.96 4.79
C ALA A 610 24.40 -20.78 5.51
N PHE A 611 24.86 -20.51 6.74
CA PHE A 611 24.40 -19.38 7.54
C PHE A 611 25.40 -18.22 7.36
N LEU A 612 25.00 -17.22 6.57
CA LEU A 612 25.91 -16.18 6.11
C LEU A 612 26.53 -15.42 7.29
N GLY A 613 27.86 -15.42 7.38
CA GLY A 613 28.59 -14.71 8.43
C GLY A 613 28.64 -15.42 9.80
N LEU A 614 28.06 -16.61 9.96
CA LEU A 614 28.12 -17.38 11.20
C LEU A 614 29.22 -18.44 11.13
N SER A 615 30.40 -18.14 11.68
CA SER A 615 31.60 -19.00 11.57
C SER A 615 31.99 -19.77 12.85
N GLU A 616 31.40 -19.45 14.01
CA GLU A 616 31.85 -19.97 15.32
C GLU A 616 30.83 -20.91 16.00
N MET A 617 30.11 -21.71 15.21
CA MET A 617 29.15 -22.69 15.74
C MET A 617 29.66 -24.12 15.52
N GLU A 618 29.62 -24.94 16.58
CA GLU A 618 29.86 -26.38 16.45
C GLU A 618 28.56 -27.07 16.00
N PRO A 619 28.52 -27.62 14.77
CA PRO A 619 27.29 -28.22 14.26
C PRO A 619 27.05 -29.62 14.85
N PRO A 620 25.79 -30.10 14.88
CA PRO A 620 25.49 -31.50 15.19
C PRO A 620 26.22 -32.48 14.25
N SER A 621 26.36 -33.74 14.69
CA SER A 621 26.97 -34.79 13.86
C SER A 621 26.20 -34.96 12.54
N GLY A 622 26.92 -35.04 11.43
CA GLY A 622 26.33 -35.18 10.09
C GLY A 622 26.00 -33.85 9.39
N VAL A 623 26.12 -32.72 10.09
CA VAL A 623 25.92 -31.38 9.52
C VAL A 623 27.28 -30.71 9.25
N ARG A 624 27.41 -30.07 8.08
CA ARG A 624 28.59 -29.27 7.71
C ARG A 624 28.22 -27.79 7.65
N MET A 625 29.02 -26.94 8.29
CA MET A 625 28.86 -25.49 8.17
C MET A 625 29.49 -24.97 6.88
N ALA A 626 28.90 -23.94 6.30
CA ALA A 626 29.43 -23.16 5.20
C ALA A 626 29.22 -21.67 5.47
N ARG A 627 30.20 -20.84 5.08
CA ARG A 627 30.21 -19.39 5.35
C ARG A 627 29.52 -18.58 4.26
N THR A 628 29.46 -19.14 3.05
CA THR A 628 28.92 -18.52 1.84
C THR A 628 27.93 -19.46 1.15
N LEU A 629 27.05 -18.90 0.31
CA LEU A 629 26.16 -19.63 -0.59
C LEU A 629 26.99 -20.50 -1.55
N GLU A 630 28.09 -19.97 -2.09
CA GLU A 630 29.01 -20.72 -2.95
C GLU A 630 29.56 -21.96 -2.21
N GLU A 631 30.11 -21.79 -1.01
CA GLU A 631 30.66 -22.90 -0.24
C GLU A 631 29.58 -23.94 0.12
N GLY A 632 28.38 -23.48 0.46
CA GLY A 632 27.22 -24.32 0.72
C GLY A 632 26.86 -25.18 -0.48
N ALA A 633 26.71 -24.56 -1.65
CA ALA A 633 26.40 -25.25 -2.90
C ALA A 633 27.53 -26.20 -3.33
N LEU A 634 28.80 -25.79 -3.23
CA LEU A 634 29.96 -26.64 -3.55
C LEU A 634 30.00 -27.87 -2.65
N THR A 635 29.71 -27.70 -1.36
CA THR A 635 29.70 -28.80 -0.38
C THR A 635 28.52 -29.74 -0.62
N ALA A 636 27.34 -29.20 -0.88
CA ALA A 636 26.16 -30.00 -1.23
C ALA A 636 26.38 -30.80 -2.53
N ALA A 637 26.93 -30.18 -3.57
CA ALA A 637 27.27 -30.85 -4.83
C ALA A 637 28.25 -32.02 -4.63
N ARG A 638 29.27 -31.85 -3.79
CA ARG A 638 30.23 -32.93 -3.45
C ARG A 638 29.57 -34.06 -2.66
N LEU A 639 28.68 -33.74 -1.72
CA LEU A 639 27.92 -34.74 -0.97
C LEU A 639 26.98 -35.53 -1.88
N ALA A 640 26.39 -34.88 -2.88
CA ALA A 640 25.59 -35.50 -3.94
C ALA A 640 26.44 -36.24 -5.00
N GLY A 641 27.74 -36.44 -4.75
CA GLY A 641 28.64 -37.20 -5.62
C GLY A 641 29.05 -36.50 -6.92
N LYS A 642 28.86 -35.18 -7.04
CA LYS A 642 29.30 -34.39 -8.20
C LYS A 642 30.62 -33.67 -7.94
N THR A 643 31.34 -33.35 -9.01
CA THR A 643 32.54 -32.51 -8.97
C THR A 643 32.18 -31.12 -9.51
N PRO A 644 31.98 -30.11 -8.64
CA PRO A 644 31.66 -28.76 -9.09
C PRO A 644 32.86 -28.10 -9.79
N PRO A 645 32.65 -27.05 -10.61
CA PRO A 645 33.71 -26.36 -11.34
C PRO A 645 34.63 -25.55 -10.41
N ALA A 646 35.80 -25.18 -10.93
CA ALA A 646 36.72 -24.25 -10.27
C ALA A 646 36.24 -22.80 -10.46
N THR A 647 35.44 -22.30 -9.52
CA THR A 647 34.75 -21.00 -9.67
C THR A 647 35.67 -19.77 -9.68
N SER A 648 36.92 -19.91 -9.27
CA SER A 648 37.94 -18.85 -9.26
C SER A 648 38.86 -18.83 -10.49
N GLU A 649 38.70 -19.80 -11.41
CA GLU A 649 39.61 -19.97 -12.54
C GLU A 649 39.63 -18.72 -13.44
N GLY A 650 40.84 -18.23 -13.75
CA GLY A 650 41.05 -17.07 -14.63
C GLY A 650 40.79 -15.70 -14.02
N LEU A 651 40.12 -15.59 -12.86
CA LEU A 651 39.76 -14.30 -12.27
C LEU A 651 40.98 -13.45 -11.89
N ARG A 652 42.04 -14.07 -11.37
CA ARG A 652 43.29 -13.38 -11.03
C ARG A 652 43.87 -12.61 -12.22
N ALA A 653 43.97 -13.28 -13.37
CA ALA A 653 44.51 -12.68 -14.59
C ALA A 653 43.61 -11.53 -15.10
N GLN A 654 42.28 -11.71 -15.03
CA GLN A 654 41.33 -10.65 -15.39
C GLN A 654 41.47 -9.42 -14.47
N VAL A 655 41.64 -9.62 -13.15
CA VAL A 655 41.87 -8.51 -12.21
C VAL A 655 43.19 -7.80 -12.51
N GLU A 656 44.27 -8.53 -12.76
CA GLU A 656 45.57 -7.95 -13.13
C GLU A 656 45.46 -7.06 -14.39
N GLU A 657 44.69 -7.49 -15.39
CA GLU A 657 44.39 -6.70 -16.59
C GLU A 657 43.61 -5.42 -16.24
N ARG A 658 42.57 -5.52 -15.40
CA ARG A 658 41.72 -4.37 -15.04
C ARG A 658 42.44 -3.33 -14.20
N LEU A 659 43.37 -3.74 -13.35
CA LEU A 659 44.18 -2.81 -12.55
C LEU A 659 45.02 -1.88 -13.43
N GLY A 660 45.42 -2.30 -14.63
CA GLY A 660 46.15 -1.46 -15.58
C GLY A 660 45.33 -0.29 -16.13
N ALA A 661 43.99 -0.38 -16.09
CA ALA A 661 43.07 0.64 -16.59
C ALA A 661 42.47 1.53 -15.48
N LEU A 662 42.79 1.25 -14.20
CA LEU A 662 42.16 1.90 -13.04
C LEU A 662 43.07 2.98 -12.42
N GLY A 663 42.53 4.19 -12.25
CA GLY A 663 43.20 5.30 -11.55
C GLY A 663 43.62 4.94 -10.12
N ASP A 664 44.76 5.48 -9.66
CA ASP A 664 45.36 5.17 -8.35
C ASP A 664 44.52 5.65 -7.15
N GLU A 665 43.67 6.64 -7.36
CA GLU A 665 42.73 7.25 -6.42
C GLU A 665 41.47 6.40 -6.18
N ARG A 666 41.14 5.50 -7.10
CA ARG A 666 39.94 4.66 -7.01
C ARG A 666 40.20 3.47 -6.08
N ARG A 667 39.52 3.43 -4.94
CA ARG A 667 39.77 2.48 -3.83
C ARG A 667 38.53 1.85 -3.19
N THR A 668 37.33 2.35 -3.45
CA THR A 668 36.11 1.91 -2.74
C THR A 668 35.21 1.04 -3.61
N VAL A 669 34.40 0.22 -2.96
CA VAL A 669 33.35 -0.60 -3.60
C VAL A 669 31.98 0.06 -3.41
N ARG A 670 31.20 0.09 -4.49
CA ARG A 670 29.78 0.46 -4.49
C ARG A 670 28.95 -0.71 -5.02
N GLY A 671 28.07 -1.25 -4.20
CA GLY A 671 27.20 -2.37 -4.54
C GLY A 671 25.76 -1.93 -4.70
N TYR A 672 25.10 -2.35 -5.77
CA TYR A 672 23.68 -2.06 -6.00
C TYR A 672 22.99 -3.36 -6.33
N TYR A 673 22.34 -3.98 -5.37
CA TYR A 673 21.77 -5.31 -5.51
C TYR A 673 20.27 -5.28 -5.71
N SER A 674 19.77 -6.17 -6.56
CA SER A 674 18.35 -6.54 -6.61
C SER A 674 18.01 -7.67 -5.64
N GLY A 675 18.98 -8.51 -5.28
CA GLY A 675 18.83 -9.62 -4.34
C GLY A 675 19.49 -9.35 -2.98
N GLY A 676 18.66 -9.17 -1.96
CA GLY A 676 19.14 -8.85 -0.61
C GLY A 676 20.07 -9.89 0.02
N THR A 677 19.89 -11.18 -0.26
CA THR A 677 20.80 -12.21 0.26
C THR A 677 22.17 -12.17 -0.42
N LEU A 678 22.21 -11.86 -1.73
CA LEU A 678 23.46 -11.70 -2.47
C LEU A 678 24.23 -10.47 -1.97
N CYS A 679 23.50 -9.38 -1.69
CA CYS A 679 24.05 -8.20 -1.03
C CYS A 679 24.67 -8.57 0.32
N TYR A 680 23.97 -9.38 1.12
CA TYR A 680 24.43 -9.79 2.44
C TYR A 680 25.68 -10.69 2.39
N GLU A 681 25.75 -11.64 1.44
CA GLU A 681 26.96 -12.44 1.22
C GLU A 681 28.16 -11.55 0.83
N ALA A 682 27.93 -10.57 -0.06
CA ALA A 682 28.96 -9.61 -0.43
C ALA A 682 29.42 -8.75 0.76
N GLN A 683 28.51 -8.37 1.67
CA GLN A 683 28.88 -7.69 2.91
C GLN A 683 29.81 -8.55 3.77
N VAL A 684 29.51 -9.85 3.95
CA VAL A 684 30.37 -10.78 4.72
C VAL A 684 31.78 -10.81 4.14
N ILE A 685 31.90 -11.00 2.82
CA ILE A 685 33.19 -11.13 2.14
C ILE A 685 33.98 -9.81 2.16
N ILE A 686 33.33 -8.70 1.79
CA ILE A 686 34.02 -7.41 1.67
C ILE A 686 34.39 -6.86 3.05
N ASN A 687 33.55 -7.07 4.07
CA ASN A 687 33.85 -6.62 5.42
C ASN A 687 35.10 -7.31 6.00
N GLU A 688 35.28 -8.61 5.72
CA GLU A 688 36.48 -9.34 6.13
C GLU A 688 37.75 -8.87 5.39
N LEU A 689 37.64 -8.57 4.09
CA LEU A 689 38.80 -8.28 3.24
C LEU A 689 39.24 -6.82 3.23
N LEU A 690 38.29 -5.89 3.35
CA LEU A 690 38.49 -4.44 3.22
C LEU A 690 38.15 -3.65 4.49
N GLY A 691 37.49 -4.25 5.48
CA GLY A 691 36.96 -3.54 6.65
C GLY A 691 35.54 -3.02 6.43
N GLU A 692 35.11 -2.04 7.24
CA GLU A 692 33.70 -1.63 7.35
C GLU A 692 32.98 -1.41 6.01
N VAL A 693 31.85 -2.10 5.87
CA VAL A 693 30.87 -1.91 4.79
C VAL A 693 29.60 -1.30 5.37
N TYR A 694 29.05 -0.29 4.68
CA TYR A 694 27.81 0.37 5.03
C TYR A 694 26.68 -0.06 4.11
N SER A 695 25.46 -0.20 4.64
CA SER A 695 24.29 -0.67 3.90
C SER A 695 23.00 -0.08 4.48
N ASN A 696 21.92 -0.12 3.71
CA ASN A 696 20.57 0.07 4.24
C ASN A 696 20.12 -1.13 5.09
N GLU A 697 20.63 -2.33 4.80
CA GLU A 697 20.41 -3.57 5.56
C GLU A 697 21.75 -4.11 6.06
N PRO A 698 22.35 -3.48 7.09
CA PRO A 698 23.74 -3.73 7.45
C PRO A 698 23.97 -5.07 8.16
N LEU A 699 25.07 -5.74 7.80
CA LEU A 699 25.60 -6.91 8.50
C LEU A 699 25.96 -6.58 9.95
N LEU A 700 26.66 -5.47 10.17
CA LEU A 700 27.08 -5.00 11.49
C LEU A 700 26.16 -3.87 11.98
N PRO A 701 25.52 -4.01 13.15
CA PRO A 701 24.67 -2.96 13.70
C PRO A 701 25.42 -1.62 13.82
N GLY A 702 24.89 -0.57 13.22
CA GLY A 702 25.47 0.78 13.22
C GLY A 702 26.13 1.22 11.91
N ASN A 703 26.44 0.28 11.00
CA ASN A 703 26.99 0.60 9.68
C ASN A 703 25.89 0.97 8.66
N THR A 704 24.99 1.87 9.04
CA THR A 704 23.86 2.31 8.21
C THR A 704 24.25 3.45 7.27
N VAL A 705 23.56 3.60 6.15
CA VAL A 705 23.65 4.82 5.33
C VAL A 705 22.94 6.02 6.00
N PRO A 706 23.36 7.28 5.74
CA PRO A 706 24.47 7.70 4.86
C PRO A 706 25.85 7.33 5.42
N ALA A 707 26.73 6.83 4.56
CA ALA A 707 28.05 6.35 4.93
C ALA A 707 29.10 7.49 5.02
N PRO A 708 30.20 7.30 5.76
CA PRO A 708 31.33 8.23 5.76
C PRO A 708 31.97 8.36 4.36
N PRO A 709 32.62 9.49 4.05
CA PRO A 709 33.44 9.62 2.84
C PRO A 709 34.52 8.52 2.78
N GLY A 710 34.74 7.94 1.60
CA GLY A 710 35.70 6.87 1.39
C GLY A 710 35.29 5.49 1.93
N ALA A 711 34.07 5.33 2.45
CA ALA A 711 33.57 4.03 2.91
C ALA A 711 33.17 3.11 1.74
N ASN A 712 33.15 1.80 1.96
CA ASN A 712 32.49 0.84 1.04
C ASN A 712 30.99 0.84 1.32
N VAL A 713 30.16 0.83 0.28
CA VAL A 713 28.70 0.87 0.42
C VAL A 713 28.07 -0.22 -0.45
N LEU A 714 27.22 -1.07 0.13
CA LEU A 714 26.44 -2.07 -0.62
C LEU A 714 24.95 -1.89 -0.28
N LEU A 715 24.12 -1.61 -1.28
CA LEU A 715 22.69 -1.35 -1.09
C LEU A 715 21.86 -2.54 -1.57
N ASP A 716 20.91 -2.97 -0.74
CA ASP A 716 19.81 -3.83 -1.12
C ASP A 716 18.66 -2.98 -1.65
N LEU A 717 18.57 -2.82 -2.97
CA LEU A 717 17.52 -2.03 -3.62
C LEU A 717 16.18 -2.78 -3.67
N GLY A 718 16.15 -4.05 -3.24
CA GLY A 718 14.92 -4.80 -3.05
C GLY A 718 14.24 -4.50 -1.72
N ALA A 719 14.92 -3.81 -0.79
CA ALA A 719 14.36 -3.42 0.49
C ALA A 719 13.17 -2.46 0.33
N GLU A 720 12.30 -2.45 1.35
CA GLU A 720 11.04 -1.69 1.35
C GLU A 720 11.26 -0.21 1.00
N GLU A 721 12.27 0.42 1.58
CA GLU A 721 12.58 1.85 1.36
C GLU A 721 12.82 2.24 -0.12
N TYR A 722 13.22 1.28 -0.97
CA TYR A 722 13.43 1.49 -2.41
C TYR A 722 12.27 1.02 -3.29
N THR A 723 11.28 0.32 -2.70
CA THR A 723 10.15 -0.32 -3.40
C THR A 723 8.77 0.24 -3.01
N VAL A 724 8.69 1.17 -2.05
CA VAL A 724 7.46 1.92 -1.81
C VAL A 724 7.03 2.66 -3.08
N GLY A 725 5.86 2.30 -3.60
CA GLY A 725 5.30 2.91 -4.80
C GLY A 725 6.02 2.58 -6.11
N ARG A 726 6.93 1.60 -6.11
CA ARG A 726 7.74 1.22 -7.27
C ARG A 726 7.81 -0.31 -7.38
N PRO A 727 7.90 -0.89 -8.59
CA PRO A 727 8.15 -2.32 -8.70
C PRO A 727 9.50 -2.70 -8.10
N HIS A 728 9.60 -3.94 -7.63
CA HIS A 728 10.86 -4.50 -7.14
C HIS A 728 11.92 -4.51 -8.27
N PRO A 729 13.22 -4.24 -7.99
CA PRO A 729 14.27 -4.09 -9.00
C PRO A 729 14.54 -5.33 -9.86
N MET A 730 14.11 -6.51 -9.42
CA MET A 730 14.15 -7.73 -10.23
C MET A 730 13.12 -7.72 -11.37
N ILE A 731 12.01 -7.00 -11.18
CA ILE A 731 10.92 -6.91 -12.14
C ILE A 731 11.09 -5.67 -13.03
N ASP A 732 11.52 -4.54 -12.46
CA ASP A 732 11.80 -3.29 -13.17
C ASP A 732 13.16 -2.70 -12.74
N PRO A 733 14.18 -2.66 -13.63
CA PRO A 733 15.50 -2.15 -13.28
C PRO A 733 15.59 -0.60 -13.28
N GLY A 734 14.52 0.13 -13.57
CA GLY A 734 14.52 1.58 -13.80
C GLY A 734 15.04 2.41 -12.62
N ASN A 735 14.57 2.14 -11.40
CA ASN A 735 15.06 2.83 -10.20
C ASN A 735 16.55 2.56 -9.97
N ARG A 736 16.97 1.31 -10.17
CA ARG A 736 18.39 0.90 -10.05
C ARG A 736 19.27 1.61 -11.06
N ILE A 737 18.81 1.76 -12.31
CA ILE A 737 19.51 2.51 -13.36
C ILE A 737 19.68 3.99 -12.95
N GLN A 738 18.67 4.61 -12.35
CA GLN A 738 18.77 5.99 -11.87
C GLN A 738 19.82 6.15 -10.76
N ILE A 739 19.83 5.25 -9.77
CA ILE A 739 20.81 5.25 -8.67
C ILE A 739 22.23 5.04 -9.21
N LEU A 740 22.42 4.06 -10.09
CA LEU A 740 23.70 3.78 -10.75
C LEU A 740 24.29 5.03 -11.42
N ARG A 741 23.47 5.83 -12.12
CA ARG A 741 23.92 7.08 -12.77
C ARG A 741 24.39 8.15 -11.80
N GLN A 742 23.81 8.20 -10.60
CA GLN A 742 24.10 9.25 -9.62
C GLN A 742 25.40 8.94 -8.87
N GLU A 743 25.54 7.71 -8.40
CA GLU A 743 26.60 7.34 -7.46
C GLU A 743 27.92 6.95 -8.13
N ALA A 744 27.88 6.40 -9.35
CA ALA A 744 29.08 5.90 -10.02
C ALA A 744 30.02 7.00 -10.55
N ARG A 745 29.67 8.29 -10.34
CA ARG A 745 30.50 9.45 -10.71
C ARG A 745 31.53 9.84 -9.65
N ASP A 746 31.51 9.18 -8.50
CA ASP A 746 32.48 9.41 -7.43
C ASP A 746 33.90 8.94 -7.87
N PRO A 747 34.90 9.83 -7.85
CA PRO A 747 36.27 9.50 -8.28
C PRO A 747 36.97 8.49 -7.35
N GLU A 748 36.47 8.24 -6.13
CA GLU A 748 37.07 7.26 -5.23
C GLU A 748 36.56 5.83 -5.48
N VAL A 749 35.55 5.65 -6.33
CA VAL A 749 34.95 4.33 -6.60
C VAL A 749 35.84 3.54 -7.55
N ALA A 750 36.32 2.39 -7.10
CA ALA A 750 37.07 1.41 -7.89
C ALA A 750 36.16 0.45 -8.62
N VAL A 751 35.11 -0.01 -7.93
CA VAL A 751 34.24 -1.07 -8.42
C VAL A 751 32.78 -0.73 -8.19
N VAL A 752 31.99 -0.84 -9.25
CA VAL A 752 30.55 -1.00 -9.17
C VAL A 752 30.22 -2.49 -9.24
N LEU A 753 29.58 -3.00 -8.19
CA LEU A 753 29.26 -4.41 -8.00
C LEU A 753 27.75 -4.62 -8.06
N LEU A 754 27.28 -5.58 -8.86
CA LEU A 754 25.84 -5.76 -9.06
C LEU A 754 25.45 -7.20 -9.47
N ASP A 755 24.22 -7.59 -9.17
CA ASP A 755 23.60 -8.85 -9.58
C ASP A 755 22.54 -8.66 -10.71
N VAL A 756 22.34 -9.69 -11.52
CA VAL A 756 21.25 -9.78 -12.49
C VAL A 756 20.52 -11.09 -12.22
N VAL A 757 19.32 -11.00 -11.64
CA VAL A 757 18.55 -12.17 -11.20
C VAL A 757 17.51 -12.56 -12.24
N LEU A 758 17.65 -13.76 -12.79
CA LEU A 758 16.77 -14.35 -13.80
C LEU A 758 15.72 -15.28 -13.15
N GLY A 759 14.89 -15.89 -13.98
CA GLY A 759 13.84 -16.83 -13.58
C GLY A 759 12.44 -16.26 -13.72
N TYR A 760 11.45 -17.02 -13.28
CA TYR A 760 10.06 -16.62 -13.27
C TYR A 760 9.85 -15.38 -12.38
N GLY A 761 9.05 -14.44 -12.85
CA GLY A 761 8.76 -13.18 -12.15
C GLY A 761 9.81 -12.08 -12.32
N SER A 762 11.02 -12.37 -12.81
CA SER A 762 12.00 -11.34 -13.16
C SER A 762 11.72 -10.70 -14.53
N HIS A 763 12.32 -9.53 -14.79
CA HIS A 763 12.30 -8.86 -16.09
C HIS A 763 12.74 -9.81 -17.24
N GLU A 764 12.24 -9.60 -18.46
CA GLU A 764 12.52 -10.48 -19.62
C GLU A 764 13.94 -10.34 -20.17
N ASP A 765 14.51 -9.14 -20.10
CA ASP A 765 15.89 -8.84 -20.50
C ASP A 765 16.63 -7.87 -19.55
N PRO A 766 16.90 -8.26 -18.29
CA PRO A 766 17.47 -7.35 -17.30
C PRO A 766 18.90 -6.89 -17.64
N ALA A 767 19.73 -7.75 -18.23
CA ALA A 767 21.08 -7.35 -18.65
C ALA A 767 21.03 -6.33 -19.80
N GLY A 768 20.11 -6.51 -20.76
CA GLY A 768 19.91 -5.55 -21.86
C GLY A 768 19.52 -4.15 -21.35
N GLN A 769 18.69 -4.08 -20.32
CA GLN A 769 18.29 -2.81 -19.69
C GLN A 769 19.42 -2.14 -18.90
N LEU A 770 20.27 -2.92 -18.22
CA LEU A 770 21.38 -2.40 -17.42
C LEU A 770 22.62 -2.05 -18.26
N ALA A 771 22.85 -2.76 -19.36
CA ALA A 771 24.07 -2.63 -20.15
C ALA A 771 24.40 -1.18 -20.60
N PRO A 772 23.44 -0.36 -21.08
CA PRO A 772 23.73 1.01 -21.48
C PRO A 772 24.33 1.87 -20.36
N VAL A 773 23.72 1.85 -19.17
CA VAL A 773 24.22 2.64 -18.03
C VAL A 773 25.55 2.12 -17.50
N LEU A 774 25.78 0.80 -17.53
CA LEU A 774 27.05 0.22 -17.11
C LEU A 774 28.19 0.59 -18.08
N GLY A 775 27.89 0.64 -19.38
CA GLY A 775 28.83 1.14 -20.39
C GLY A 775 29.18 2.63 -20.19
N GLU A 776 28.18 3.47 -19.86
CA GLU A 776 28.40 4.88 -19.50
C GLU A 776 29.31 5.02 -18.28
N ILE A 777 29.13 4.16 -17.27
CA ILE A 777 29.91 4.18 -16.02
C ILE A 777 31.37 3.81 -16.25
N MET A 778 31.66 2.81 -17.08
CA MET A 778 33.03 2.36 -17.35
C MET A 778 33.80 3.28 -18.32
N ALA A 779 33.11 4.18 -19.02
CA ALA A 779 33.72 5.09 -19.98
C ALA A 779 34.71 6.07 -19.31
N ASP A 780 35.62 6.63 -20.11
CA ASP A 780 36.53 7.72 -19.71
C ASP A 780 37.36 7.47 -18.43
N GLY A 781 37.77 6.22 -18.18
CA GLY A 781 38.54 5.86 -16.98
C GLY A 781 37.67 5.77 -15.72
N GLY A 782 36.39 5.46 -15.89
CA GLY A 782 35.44 5.15 -14.84
C GLY A 782 35.79 3.94 -13.98
N PRO A 783 34.98 3.63 -12.95
CA PRO A 783 35.15 2.42 -12.15
C PRO A 783 35.01 1.15 -13.00
N GLN A 784 35.62 0.06 -12.56
CA GLN A 784 35.35 -1.25 -13.15
C GLN A 784 33.97 -1.74 -12.72
N VAL A 785 33.27 -2.46 -13.60
CA VAL A 785 31.99 -3.09 -13.26
C VAL A 785 32.21 -4.59 -13.11
N VAL A 786 31.88 -5.11 -11.93
CA VAL A 786 31.82 -6.55 -11.66
C VAL A 786 30.34 -6.93 -11.54
N ALA A 787 29.91 -7.87 -12.36
CA ALA A 787 28.52 -8.31 -12.39
C ALA A 787 28.40 -9.82 -12.15
N TYR A 788 27.29 -10.24 -11.54
CA TYR A 788 26.94 -11.65 -11.43
C TYR A 788 25.56 -11.90 -12.02
N VAL A 789 25.41 -12.96 -12.82
CA VAL A 789 24.09 -13.38 -13.35
C VAL A 789 23.63 -14.61 -12.56
N LEU A 790 22.57 -14.43 -11.77
CA LEU A 790 21.90 -15.52 -11.08
C LEU A 790 20.85 -16.11 -12.03
N GLY A 791 21.03 -17.36 -12.44
CA GLY A 791 20.02 -18.06 -13.23
C GLY A 791 20.47 -19.45 -13.66
N SER A 792 19.50 -20.22 -14.14
CA SER A 792 19.68 -21.52 -14.80
C SER A 792 19.74 -21.37 -16.32
N ASP A 793 20.31 -22.37 -17.01
CA ASP A 793 20.35 -22.38 -18.48
C ASP A 793 18.95 -22.42 -19.13
N THR A 794 17.96 -22.88 -18.37
CA THR A 794 16.56 -23.05 -18.80
C THR A 794 15.66 -21.89 -18.39
N ASP A 795 16.20 -20.85 -17.75
CA ASP A 795 15.42 -19.66 -17.43
C ASP A 795 14.97 -18.92 -18.72
N PRO A 796 13.75 -18.33 -18.73
CA PRO A 796 13.17 -17.70 -19.93
C PRO A 796 14.04 -16.61 -20.56
N GLN A 797 14.81 -15.89 -19.75
CA GLN A 797 15.69 -14.80 -20.18
C GLN A 797 16.94 -15.28 -20.92
N GLY A 798 17.26 -16.58 -20.88
CA GLY A 798 18.44 -17.17 -21.50
C GLY A 798 19.74 -16.74 -20.81
N TYR A 799 20.20 -17.54 -19.83
CA TYR A 799 21.40 -17.27 -19.02
C TYR A 799 22.63 -16.85 -19.84
N ALA A 800 23.00 -17.61 -20.87
CA ALA A 800 24.17 -17.31 -21.70
C ALA A 800 24.04 -15.97 -22.46
N ARG A 801 22.82 -15.60 -22.90
CA ARG A 801 22.55 -14.33 -23.58
C ARG A 801 22.74 -13.15 -22.63
N GLN A 802 22.20 -13.25 -21.42
CA GLN A 802 22.31 -12.21 -20.39
C GLN A 802 23.78 -11.97 -20.01
N ARG A 803 24.57 -13.04 -19.82
CA ARG A 803 26.01 -12.93 -19.57
C ARG A 803 26.77 -12.28 -20.72
N ALA A 804 26.57 -12.77 -21.94
CA ALA A 804 27.24 -12.25 -23.13
C ALA A 804 26.94 -10.75 -23.35
N THR A 805 25.75 -10.29 -22.98
CA THR A 805 25.37 -8.87 -23.06
C THR A 805 26.22 -8.00 -22.14
N LEU A 806 26.46 -8.43 -20.91
CA LEU A 806 27.32 -7.71 -19.95
C LEU A 806 28.81 -7.83 -20.29
N GLU A 807 29.26 -9.01 -20.70
CA GLU A 807 30.64 -9.23 -21.15
C GLU A 807 30.96 -8.38 -22.39
N GLY A 808 30.00 -8.24 -23.31
CA GLY A 808 30.15 -7.49 -24.56
C GLY A 808 30.39 -5.99 -24.37
N ILE A 809 29.95 -5.41 -23.25
CA ILE A 809 30.24 -4.01 -22.87
C ILE A 809 31.48 -3.88 -21.98
N GLY A 810 32.15 -4.99 -21.67
CA GLY A 810 33.40 -5.02 -20.92
C GLY A 810 33.28 -5.26 -19.42
N CYS A 811 32.08 -5.57 -18.89
CA CYS A 811 31.91 -5.97 -17.49
C CYS A 811 32.68 -7.26 -17.20
N LEU A 812 33.19 -7.39 -15.97
CA LEU A 812 33.74 -8.65 -15.47
C LEU A 812 32.59 -9.47 -14.88
N VAL A 813 32.21 -10.55 -15.57
CA VAL A 813 31.10 -11.43 -15.15
C VAL A 813 31.65 -12.68 -14.49
N THR A 814 31.27 -12.93 -13.22
CA THR A 814 31.80 -14.05 -12.43
C THR A 814 30.87 -15.28 -12.44
N GLU A 815 31.40 -16.44 -12.03
CA GLU A 815 30.64 -17.69 -11.95
C GLU A 815 29.68 -17.77 -10.77
N THR A 816 29.94 -17.04 -9.69
CA THR A 816 29.09 -17.01 -8.48
C THR A 816 29.03 -15.59 -7.91
N ALA A 817 28.03 -15.33 -7.06
CA ALA A 817 27.91 -14.07 -6.33
C ALA A 817 29.11 -13.83 -5.39
N ALA A 818 29.54 -14.86 -4.67
CA ALA A 818 30.73 -14.80 -3.82
C ALA A 818 31.99 -14.38 -4.60
N ARG A 819 32.20 -14.95 -5.80
CA ARG A 819 33.35 -14.59 -6.65
C ARG A 819 33.27 -13.15 -7.16
N ALA A 820 32.07 -12.60 -7.35
CA ALA A 820 31.89 -11.19 -7.67
C ALA A 820 32.41 -10.30 -6.53
N ALA A 821 32.08 -10.64 -5.27
CA ALA A 821 32.55 -9.93 -4.09
C ALA A 821 34.08 -10.04 -3.88
N TYR A 822 34.65 -11.24 -4.01
CA TYR A 822 36.11 -11.44 -3.95
C TYR A 822 36.84 -10.64 -5.04
N THR A 823 36.29 -10.62 -6.26
CA THR A 823 36.85 -9.87 -7.38
C THR A 823 36.78 -8.36 -7.15
N ALA A 824 35.65 -7.86 -6.64
CA ALA A 824 35.51 -6.46 -6.26
C ALA A 824 36.52 -6.05 -5.19
N ALA A 825 36.70 -6.87 -4.15
CA ALA A 825 37.69 -6.64 -3.10
C ALA A 825 39.13 -6.70 -3.63
N ALA A 826 39.43 -7.61 -4.54
CA ALA A 826 40.73 -7.73 -5.20
C ALA A 826 41.08 -6.47 -5.99
N ILE A 827 40.15 -5.93 -6.77
CA ILE A 827 40.34 -4.70 -7.55
C ILE A 827 40.50 -3.49 -6.61
N ALA A 828 39.58 -3.30 -5.67
CA ALA A 828 39.58 -2.15 -4.75
C ALA A 828 40.85 -2.08 -3.89
N SER A 829 41.33 -3.24 -3.40
CA SER A 829 42.58 -3.31 -2.62
C SER A 829 43.84 -3.52 -3.46
N ARG A 830 43.70 -3.68 -4.78
CA ARG A 830 44.81 -3.97 -5.72
C ARG A 830 45.61 -5.23 -5.34
N ARG A 831 44.89 -6.27 -4.92
CA ARG A 831 45.43 -7.58 -4.50
C ARG A 831 44.77 -8.71 -5.31
N PRO A 832 45.25 -9.00 -6.53
CA PRO A 832 44.66 -10.00 -7.41
C PRO A 832 44.52 -11.40 -6.79
N GLU A 833 45.41 -11.76 -5.86
CA GLU A 833 45.40 -13.03 -5.13
C GLU A 833 44.14 -13.25 -4.28
N LEU A 834 43.37 -12.19 -3.95
CA LEU A 834 42.12 -12.34 -3.20
C LEU A 834 41.02 -13.05 -3.99
N THR A 835 41.11 -13.09 -5.33
CA THR A 835 40.16 -13.81 -6.18
C THR A 835 40.15 -15.32 -5.95
N GLU A 836 41.24 -15.87 -5.41
CA GLU A 836 41.43 -17.29 -5.11
C GLU A 836 41.13 -17.64 -3.63
N SER A 837 40.67 -16.66 -2.84
CA SER A 837 40.36 -16.87 -1.42
C SER A 837 39.12 -17.75 -1.22
N HIS A 838 39.19 -18.61 -0.21
CA HIS A 838 38.08 -19.42 0.31
C HIS A 838 38.02 -19.34 1.85
N ARG A 839 38.62 -18.31 2.43
CA ARG A 839 38.79 -18.18 3.89
C ARG A 839 37.47 -18.06 4.63
#